data_AF-A0A212FM37-F1
#
_entry.id   AF-A0A212FM37-F1
#
_cell.length_a   1.000
_cell.length_b   1.000
_cell.length_c   1.000
_cell.angle_alpha   90.00
_cell.angle_beta   90.00
_cell.angle_gamma   90.00
#
_symmetry.space_group_name_H-M   'P 1'
#
loop_
_entity.id
_entity.type
_entity.pdbx_description
1 polymer ?
#
loop_
_entity_poly.entity_id
_entity_poly.type
_entity_poly.pdbx_seq_one_letter_code
_entity_poly.pdbx_strand_id
1 'polypeptide(L)'
;ILVFVHSRKETGKTARAVRDTCLEKDTLGHFLREGSASVEVLRTEAEQVKNPELRELLPYGFAIHHAGMSRVDRTLVEDLFADRHIQVLVSTATLAWGVNLPAHTVIVKGTQVYSPEKGRWSELGALDVLQMLGRAGRPQYDTKGEGILITNHSELQYYLSLLNQQLPIESQLVSKLPDMLNAEIVLGSVQSVRDAVTWLGYTYLYVRMLRQPALYGVSEDRLKDDALLELHRADLVHTAASLLDKAGLIKYERKSGHFQATELGRIASHYYCTYETMQNYNQLLKPTLAEIELFRVFSLSAEFKHITVRDEEKLELHKLMERVQNHSTYADRPLTRWAQLVDKTLALCKMVDKRMWQSMSPLRQFRKMPEEVIKKLEKKNFPWEKLYELGPNEIGELVRAPKLGKMIHKYVHQFPKLELATHIQPITRSTLRVELTITPDFQWDEKIHGQSEAFWILVEDVDSETVLHHEQLLLKHKYCRDEQHVKLFVPVFEPLPPQYFLRVVSDRWIAAETQLPVSFRHLILPEKNLPPTELLDLQPLPISALRNEKWEQLYKDAFPQFNPVQTQVFNAVYNSDDNVFVGAPSGSGKSVIAELALLRLLTHSPASRAVYLVPHDALADIVFADWYHKFGARFNLKGFNISHAGSRLAAMTRPIYNAILRHAGSRPVAVFVPSRRHARVLAADLLALAGAHDTPGRFLRARPDLVQPFLDKVQDRTLRETLAAGVAYLHAGVCAGDRRAALQLLESGAAQLCVAAAELAYAFTAHVHTVIVADTSVYNGKLHCYEQYPVTTVLQMLGRACRPLEDEHAVAVLMCAQHHKTFFTKLLNDCLPLESHLDHRLHDHMNAEIVTKTIENKQDAVDYLTWTFLYRRLTQNPNY
;
A
#
# COMPACT_ATOMS: atom_id res chain seq x y z
N ILE A 1 13.71 -41.45 -29.02
CA ILE A 1 13.40 -41.82 -27.62
C ILE A 1 13.69 -40.62 -26.74
N LEU A 2 12.78 -40.29 -25.83
CA LEU A 2 12.95 -39.22 -24.85
C LEU A 2 12.93 -39.80 -23.44
N VAL A 3 14.00 -39.62 -22.67
CA VAL A 3 14.14 -40.15 -21.31
C VAL A 3 14.07 -39.01 -20.31
N PHE A 4 13.10 -39.04 -19.40
CA PHE A 4 13.00 -38.10 -18.30
C PHE A 4 13.70 -38.62 -17.05
N VAL A 5 14.51 -37.75 -16.44
CA VAL A 5 15.21 -37.98 -15.16
C VAL A 5 14.97 -36.80 -14.21
N HIS A 6 15.21 -37.00 -12.92
CA HIS A 6 14.88 -35.99 -11.91
C HIS A 6 15.98 -34.93 -11.70
N SER A 7 17.23 -35.21 -12.06
CA SER A 7 18.37 -34.33 -11.78
C SER A 7 19.17 -33.93 -13.02
N ARG A 8 19.66 -32.68 -13.03
CA ARG A 8 20.56 -32.15 -14.06
C ARG A 8 21.88 -32.92 -14.17
N LYS A 9 22.36 -33.51 -13.07
CA LYS A 9 23.57 -34.33 -13.10
C LYS A 9 23.27 -35.73 -13.63
N GLU A 10 22.05 -36.20 -13.41
CA GLU A 10 21.61 -37.51 -13.84
C GLU A 10 21.32 -37.57 -15.34
N THR A 11 21.00 -36.44 -15.99
CA THR A 11 20.84 -36.40 -17.46
C THR A 11 22.11 -36.86 -18.16
N GLY A 12 23.27 -36.27 -17.80
CA GLY A 12 24.57 -36.68 -18.33
C GLY A 12 24.97 -38.08 -17.92
N LYS A 13 24.76 -38.45 -16.64
CA LYS A 13 25.12 -39.79 -16.13
C LYS A 13 24.34 -40.90 -16.84
N THR A 14 23.03 -40.72 -17.05
CA THR A 14 22.17 -41.71 -17.71
C THR A 14 22.51 -41.81 -19.20
N ALA A 15 22.71 -40.68 -19.88
CA ALA A 15 23.09 -40.69 -21.29
C ALA A 15 24.43 -41.42 -21.54
N ARG A 16 25.44 -41.16 -20.71
CA ARG A 16 26.73 -41.87 -20.77
C ARG A 16 26.58 -43.36 -20.46
N ALA A 17 25.87 -43.71 -19.39
CA ALA A 17 25.69 -45.11 -19.02
C ALA A 17 25.01 -45.93 -20.12
N VAL A 18 24.01 -45.37 -20.80
CA VAL A 18 23.35 -46.03 -21.93
C VAL A 18 24.32 -46.17 -23.11
N ARG A 19 25.04 -45.11 -23.47
CA ARG A 19 26.06 -45.16 -24.54
C ARG A 19 27.12 -46.23 -24.26
N ASP A 20 27.68 -46.24 -23.04
CA ASP A 20 28.75 -47.15 -22.63
C ASP A 20 28.26 -48.60 -22.66
N THR A 21 27.03 -48.85 -22.20
CA THR A 21 26.40 -50.19 -22.29
C THR A 21 26.17 -50.62 -23.75
N CYS A 22 25.82 -49.67 -24.63
CA CYS A 22 25.66 -49.95 -26.06
C CYS A 22 26.99 -50.27 -26.75
N LEU A 23 28.08 -49.61 -26.34
CA LEU A 23 29.44 -49.92 -26.78
C LEU A 23 29.87 -51.32 -26.30
N GLU A 24 29.67 -51.63 -25.02
CA GLU A 24 30.02 -52.94 -24.44
C GLU A 24 29.28 -54.10 -25.12
N LYS A 25 28.04 -53.88 -25.55
CA LYS A 25 27.19 -54.89 -26.20
C LYS A 25 27.24 -54.88 -27.73
N ASP A 26 28.08 -54.02 -28.33
CA ASP A 26 28.19 -53.83 -29.79
C ASP A 26 26.83 -53.54 -30.48
N THR A 27 26.01 -52.71 -29.83
CA THR A 27 24.64 -52.37 -30.29
C THR A 27 24.50 -50.92 -30.74
N LEU A 28 25.60 -50.18 -30.82
CA LEU A 28 25.58 -48.74 -31.10
C LEU A 28 25.13 -48.43 -32.54
N GLY A 29 25.43 -49.33 -33.49
CA GLY A 29 24.97 -49.25 -34.88
C GLY A 29 23.45 -49.33 -35.07
N HIS A 30 22.68 -49.67 -34.03
CA HIS A 30 21.22 -49.62 -34.08
C HIS A 30 20.64 -48.20 -34.04
N PHE A 31 21.37 -47.25 -33.45
CA PHE A 31 20.92 -45.85 -33.34
C PHE A 31 21.36 -45.02 -34.54
N LEU A 32 22.61 -45.19 -34.98
CA LEU A 32 23.15 -44.49 -36.14
C LEU A 32 23.74 -45.51 -37.12
N ARG A 33 23.24 -45.49 -38.37
CA ARG A 33 23.84 -46.28 -39.46
C ARG A 33 25.17 -45.63 -39.87
N GLU A 34 26.23 -46.43 -39.97
CA GLU A 34 27.53 -45.97 -40.45
C GLU A 34 27.40 -45.35 -41.85
N GLY A 35 27.94 -44.14 -42.04
CA GLY A 35 27.88 -43.40 -43.31
C GLY A 35 26.57 -42.62 -43.58
N SER A 36 25.66 -42.51 -42.61
CA SER A 36 24.45 -41.67 -42.74
C SER A 36 24.79 -40.18 -42.71
N ALA A 37 24.06 -39.37 -43.48
CA ALA A 37 24.15 -37.90 -43.45
C ALA A 37 23.96 -37.33 -42.03
N SER A 38 23.16 -38.00 -41.18
CA SER A 38 22.98 -37.59 -39.78
C SER A 38 24.26 -37.67 -38.95
N VAL A 39 25.17 -38.60 -39.24
CA VAL A 39 26.43 -38.76 -38.48
C VAL A 39 27.36 -37.58 -38.77
N GLU A 40 27.45 -37.15 -40.02
CA GLU A 40 28.29 -36.02 -40.41
C GLU A 40 27.74 -34.72 -39.83
N VAL A 41 26.42 -34.49 -39.90
CA VAL A 41 25.75 -33.34 -39.27
C VAL A 41 26.01 -33.31 -37.77
N LEU A 42 25.80 -34.43 -37.06
CA LEU A 42 26.03 -34.48 -35.61
C LEU A 42 27.50 -34.25 -35.25
N ARG A 43 28.45 -34.70 -36.07
CA ARG A 43 29.88 -34.48 -35.85
C ARG A 43 30.25 -33.01 -36.04
N THR A 44 29.78 -32.37 -37.11
CA THR A 44 30.01 -30.94 -37.36
C THR A 44 29.38 -30.06 -36.27
N GLU A 45 28.15 -30.36 -35.86
CA GLU A 45 27.48 -29.62 -34.80
C GLU A 45 28.12 -29.86 -33.43
N ALA A 46 28.61 -31.08 -33.14
CA ALA A 46 29.31 -31.38 -31.89
C ALA A 46 30.57 -30.51 -31.70
N GLU A 47 31.28 -30.16 -32.76
CA GLU A 47 32.44 -29.25 -32.69
C GLU A 47 32.05 -27.81 -32.29
N GLN A 48 30.82 -27.39 -32.60
CA GLN A 48 30.30 -26.05 -32.27
C GLN A 48 29.73 -25.96 -30.84
N VAL A 49 29.45 -27.11 -30.21
CA VAL A 49 28.86 -27.17 -28.87
C VAL A 49 29.84 -26.74 -27.78
N LYS A 50 29.36 -25.87 -26.87
CA LYS A 50 30.16 -25.40 -25.72
C LYS A 50 30.18 -26.37 -24.55
N ASN A 51 29.10 -27.13 -24.35
CA ASN A 51 28.99 -28.07 -23.25
C ASN A 51 29.84 -29.35 -23.53
N PRO A 52 30.87 -29.64 -22.71
CA PRO A 52 31.73 -30.79 -22.94
C PRO A 52 30.98 -32.13 -22.87
N GLU A 53 29.98 -32.26 -21.99
CA GLU A 53 29.20 -33.50 -21.88
C GLU A 53 28.36 -33.74 -23.13
N LEU A 54 27.77 -32.69 -23.71
CA LEU A 54 26.97 -32.80 -24.92
C LEU A 54 27.84 -33.12 -26.14
N ARG A 55 29.01 -32.48 -26.25
CA ARG A 55 29.99 -32.73 -27.32
C ARG A 55 30.45 -34.19 -27.35
N GLU A 56 30.59 -34.83 -26.19
CA GLU A 56 30.98 -36.24 -26.09
C GLU A 56 29.86 -37.21 -26.52
N LEU A 57 28.60 -36.82 -26.37
CA LEU A 57 27.42 -37.67 -26.61
C LEU A 57 26.87 -37.55 -28.04
N LEU A 58 26.89 -36.35 -28.62
CA LEU A 58 26.28 -36.04 -29.92
C LEU A 58 26.74 -36.94 -31.07
N PRO A 59 28.04 -37.27 -31.23
CA PRO A 59 28.51 -38.11 -32.35
C PRO A 59 27.88 -39.51 -32.37
N TYR A 60 27.41 -39.99 -31.21
CA TYR A 60 26.79 -41.30 -31.05
C TYR A 60 25.25 -41.25 -31.15
N GLY A 61 24.66 -40.07 -31.40
CA GLY A 61 23.20 -39.89 -31.52
C GLY A 61 22.48 -39.77 -30.18
N PHE A 62 23.23 -39.57 -29.10
CA PHE A 62 22.74 -39.29 -27.75
C PHE A 62 22.88 -37.81 -27.44
N ALA A 63 21.91 -37.23 -26.73
CA ALA A 63 22.00 -35.85 -26.27
C ALA A 63 21.38 -35.67 -24.88
N ILE A 64 21.69 -34.54 -24.25
CA ILE A 64 21.12 -34.11 -22.97
C ILE A 64 20.40 -32.78 -23.13
N HIS A 65 19.35 -32.55 -22.33
CA HIS A 65 18.66 -31.28 -22.27
C HIS A 65 18.21 -30.94 -20.85
N HIS A 66 18.68 -29.82 -20.30
CA HIS A 66 18.20 -29.30 -19.02
C HIS A 66 18.42 -27.78 -18.92
N ALA A 67 17.70 -27.12 -18.00
CA ALA A 67 17.76 -25.66 -17.82
C ALA A 67 19.15 -25.10 -17.43
N GLY A 68 20.11 -25.96 -17.08
CA GLY A 68 21.49 -25.57 -16.78
C GLY A 68 22.38 -25.38 -18.00
N MET A 69 21.94 -25.81 -19.19
CA MET A 69 22.68 -25.63 -20.44
C MET A 69 22.49 -24.22 -21.01
N SER A 70 23.44 -23.79 -21.83
CA SER A 70 23.33 -22.50 -22.53
C SER A 70 22.07 -22.49 -23.41
N ARG A 71 21.50 -21.30 -23.66
CA ARG A 71 20.29 -21.19 -24.50
C ARG A 71 20.57 -21.69 -25.92
N VAL A 72 21.76 -21.42 -26.44
CA VAL A 72 22.21 -21.82 -27.79
C VAL A 72 22.30 -23.35 -27.90
N ASP A 73 22.93 -24.01 -26.92
CA ASP A 73 23.04 -25.48 -26.94
C ASP A 73 21.66 -26.14 -26.79
N ARG A 74 20.74 -25.55 -26.03
CA ARG A 74 19.36 -26.09 -25.88
C ARG A 74 18.57 -26.03 -27.16
N THR A 75 18.56 -24.88 -27.84
CA THR A 75 17.86 -24.74 -29.12
C THR A 75 18.47 -25.66 -30.18
N LEU A 76 19.79 -25.79 -30.21
CA LEU A 76 20.47 -26.73 -31.11
C LEU A 76 20.02 -28.17 -30.86
N VAL A 77 19.96 -28.62 -29.60
CA VAL A 77 19.48 -29.98 -29.27
C VAL A 77 18.00 -30.17 -29.61
N GLU A 78 17.17 -29.14 -29.41
CA GLU A 78 15.76 -29.15 -29.80
C GLU A 78 15.59 -29.33 -31.31
N ASP A 79 16.33 -28.57 -32.11
CA ASP A 79 16.32 -28.62 -33.58
C ASP A 79 16.83 -29.98 -34.09
N LEU A 80 17.99 -30.43 -33.59
CA LEU A 80 18.58 -31.72 -33.97
C LEU A 80 17.70 -32.93 -33.60
N PHE A 81 16.90 -32.82 -32.54
CA PHE A 81 15.95 -33.87 -32.15
C PHE A 81 14.67 -33.81 -32.99
N ALA A 82 14.17 -32.62 -33.31
CA ALA A 82 13.03 -32.43 -34.20
C ALA A 82 13.31 -32.97 -35.61
N ASP A 83 14.52 -32.73 -36.12
CA ASP A 83 15.01 -33.22 -37.41
C ASP A 83 15.40 -34.71 -37.40
N ARG A 84 15.28 -35.37 -36.24
CA ARG A 84 15.52 -36.81 -36.02
C ARG A 84 16.97 -37.24 -36.22
N HIS A 85 17.92 -36.32 -36.11
CA HIS A 85 19.34 -36.67 -36.06
C HIS A 85 19.67 -37.34 -34.71
N ILE A 86 19.15 -36.79 -33.61
CA ILE A 86 19.30 -37.39 -32.27
C ILE A 86 18.28 -38.51 -32.07
N GLN A 87 18.74 -39.71 -31.74
CA GLN A 87 17.86 -40.85 -31.46
C GLN A 87 17.44 -40.95 -30.00
N VAL A 88 18.32 -40.56 -29.07
CA VAL A 88 18.06 -40.65 -27.64
C VAL A 88 18.37 -39.32 -26.98
N LEU A 89 17.32 -38.68 -26.45
CA LEU A 89 17.43 -37.44 -25.70
C LEU A 89 17.13 -37.71 -24.23
N VAL A 90 18.04 -37.35 -23.33
CA VAL A 90 17.83 -37.45 -21.88
C VAL A 90 17.59 -36.05 -21.30
N SER A 91 16.47 -35.84 -20.63
CA SER A 91 16.06 -34.52 -20.17
C SER A 91 15.45 -34.51 -18.77
N THR A 92 15.37 -33.33 -18.16
CA THR A 92 14.60 -33.09 -16.94
C THR A 92 13.15 -32.71 -17.26
N ALA A 93 12.24 -32.85 -16.29
CA ALA A 93 10.81 -32.53 -16.44
C ALA A 93 10.52 -31.11 -16.99
N THR A 94 11.44 -30.15 -16.83
CA THR A 94 11.33 -28.79 -17.38
C THR A 94 11.11 -28.75 -18.89
N LEU A 95 11.64 -29.72 -19.65
CA LEU A 95 11.41 -29.79 -21.10
C LEU A 95 9.94 -30.04 -21.41
N ALA A 96 9.29 -30.92 -20.63
CA ALA A 96 7.89 -31.28 -20.84
C ALA A 96 6.95 -30.07 -20.68
N TRP A 97 7.30 -29.10 -19.84
CA TRP A 97 6.56 -27.85 -19.67
C TRP A 97 6.99 -26.75 -20.65
N GLY A 98 8.29 -26.67 -20.96
CA GLY A 98 8.87 -25.51 -21.65
C GLY A 98 8.83 -25.58 -23.18
N VAL A 99 8.92 -26.76 -23.78
CA VAL A 99 9.05 -26.92 -25.24
C VAL A 99 8.16 -28.06 -25.72
N ASN A 100 7.43 -27.84 -26.82
CA ASN A 100 6.59 -28.86 -27.43
C ASN A 100 7.40 -29.78 -28.35
N LEU A 101 8.22 -30.65 -27.74
CA LEU A 101 9.08 -31.58 -28.46
C LEU A 101 8.60 -33.03 -28.23
N PRO A 102 7.71 -33.56 -29.09
CA PRO A 102 7.21 -34.93 -28.96
C PRO A 102 8.23 -35.97 -29.44
N ALA A 103 8.16 -37.17 -28.89
CA ALA A 103 9.00 -38.30 -29.26
C ALA A 103 8.15 -39.56 -29.41
N HIS A 104 8.51 -40.46 -30.34
CA HIS A 104 7.78 -41.73 -30.53
C HIS A 104 7.62 -42.51 -29.20
N THR A 105 8.74 -42.65 -28.47
CA THR A 105 8.77 -43.33 -27.17
C THR A 105 9.31 -42.38 -26.09
N VAL A 106 8.56 -42.25 -24.99
CA VAL A 106 8.97 -41.53 -23.78
C VAL A 106 9.21 -42.52 -22.65
N ILE A 107 10.31 -42.36 -21.92
CA ILE A 107 10.65 -43.18 -20.76
C ILE A 107 10.82 -42.26 -19.55
N VAL A 108 10.03 -42.45 -18.51
CA VAL A 108 10.22 -41.77 -17.22
C VAL A 108 11.01 -42.71 -16.31
N LYS A 109 12.27 -42.36 -16.06
CA LYS A 109 13.22 -43.18 -15.30
C LYS A 109 13.18 -42.76 -13.83
N GLY A 110 12.45 -43.53 -13.02
CA GLY A 110 12.25 -43.26 -11.61
C GLY A 110 11.21 -42.16 -11.39
N THR A 111 10.41 -42.32 -10.35
CA THR A 111 9.33 -41.38 -10.03
C THR A 111 9.58 -40.57 -8.76
N GLN A 112 10.76 -40.69 -8.16
CA GLN A 112 11.10 -40.01 -6.93
C GLN A 112 11.85 -38.71 -7.21
N VAL A 113 11.36 -37.63 -6.62
CA VAL A 113 11.97 -36.30 -6.66
C VAL A 113 12.17 -35.83 -5.24
N TYR A 114 13.31 -35.21 -4.98
CA TYR A 114 13.52 -34.56 -3.70
C TYR A 114 12.70 -33.27 -3.63
N SER A 115 11.75 -33.21 -2.69
CA SER A 115 10.95 -32.00 -2.42
C SER A 115 11.58 -31.24 -1.25
N PRO A 116 12.19 -30.07 -1.48
CA PRO A 116 12.77 -29.26 -0.39
C PRO A 116 11.71 -28.82 0.62
N GLU A 117 10.49 -28.51 0.16
CA GLU A 117 9.37 -28.09 1.01
C GLU A 117 8.95 -29.17 2.02
N LYS A 118 9.03 -30.46 1.63
CA LYS A 118 8.72 -31.59 2.50
C LYS A 118 9.96 -32.17 3.19
N GLY A 119 11.16 -31.70 2.83
CA GLY A 119 12.44 -32.20 3.34
C GLY A 119 12.72 -33.68 3.08
N ARG A 120 11.98 -34.31 2.16
CA ARG A 120 12.09 -35.75 1.87
C ARG A 120 11.93 -36.05 0.39
N TRP A 121 12.34 -37.26 0.00
CA TRP A 121 11.99 -37.81 -1.30
C TRP A 121 10.48 -38.04 -1.36
N SER A 122 9.85 -37.54 -2.41
CA SER A 122 8.44 -37.70 -2.67
C SER A 122 8.24 -38.15 -4.11
N GLU A 123 7.14 -38.84 -4.34
CA GLU A 123 6.71 -39.20 -5.69
C GLU A 123 6.40 -37.96 -6.54
N LEU A 124 6.62 -38.07 -7.85
CA LEU A 124 6.30 -37.04 -8.84
C LEU A 124 4.82 -36.67 -8.77
N GLY A 125 4.55 -35.38 -8.98
CA GLY A 125 3.17 -34.92 -9.09
C GLY A 125 2.46 -35.53 -10.29
N ALA A 126 1.16 -35.76 -10.15
CA ALA A 126 0.30 -36.27 -11.22
C ALA A 126 0.45 -35.47 -12.54
N LEU A 127 0.52 -34.14 -12.42
CA LEU A 127 0.68 -33.24 -13.57
C LEU A 127 2.01 -33.43 -14.29
N ASP A 128 3.12 -33.62 -13.56
CA ASP A 128 4.43 -33.82 -14.18
C ASP A 128 4.48 -35.12 -14.97
N VAL A 129 3.91 -36.20 -14.42
CA VAL A 129 3.83 -37.50 -15.10
C VAL A 129 2.96 -37.43 -16.34
N LEU A 130 1.76 -36.84 -16.23
CA LEU A 130 0.86 -36.64 -17.36
C LEU A 130 1.50 -35.77 -18.46
N GLN A 131 2.19 -34.70 -18.07
CA GLN A 131 2.84 -33.80 -19.02
C GLN A 131 4.01 -34.47 -19.73
N MET A 132 4.82 -35.26 -19.01
CA MET A 132 5.95 -36.00 -19.58
C MET A 132 5.47 -37.11 -20.54
N LEU A 133 4.53 -37.95 -20.10
CA LEU A 133 3.99 -39.03 -20.93
C LEU A 133 3.14 -38.50 -22.09
N GLY A 134 2.53 -37.32 -21.96
CA GLY A 134 1.87 -36.62 -23.05
C GLY A 134 2.80 -36.20 -24.19
N ARG A 135 4.13 -36.31 -24.03
CA ARG A 135 5.12 -36.15 -25.11
C ARG A 135 5.29 -37.40 -25.96
N ALA A 136 4.67 -38.52 -25.59
CA ALA A 136 4.75 -39.78 -26.34
C ALA A 136 3.86 -39.72 -27.60
N GLY A 137 4.46 -40.03 -28.75
CA GLY A 137 3.83 -39.98 -30.06
C GLY A 137 3.97 -38.60 -30.72
N ARG A 138 4.50 -38.56 -31.93
CA ARG A 138 4.57 -37.33 -32.74
C ARG A 138 3.34 -37.20 -33.62
N PRO A 139 2.51 -36.15 -33.43
CA PRO A 139 1.43 -35.85 -34.35
C PRO A 139 1.99 -35.73 -35.77
N GLN A 140 1.37 -36.39 -36.75
CA GLN A 140 1.75 -36.48 -38.18
C GLN A 140 2.80 -37.54 -38.58
N TYR A 141 3.64 -38.02 -37.67
CA TYR A 141 4.71 -38.97 -38.04
C TYR A 141 4.50 -40.38 -37.50
N ASP A 142 3.96 -40.51 -36.29
CA ASP A 142 3.81 -41.80 -35.62
C ASP A 142 2.34 -42.24 -35.63
N THR A 143 2.08 -43.54 -35.82
CA THR A 143 0.73 -44.12 -35.74
C THR A 143 0.28 -44.39 -34.30
N LYS A 144 1.25 -44.61 -33.40
CA LYS A 144 1.06 -44.77 -31.96
C LYS A 144 2.24 -44.15 -31.22
N GLY A 145 2.00 -43.67 -30.00
CA GLY A 145 3.05 -43.27 -29.06
C GLY A 145 3.22 -44.33 -27.98
N GLU A 146 4.44 -44.54 -27.50
CA GLU A 146 4.73 -45.47 -26.41
C GLU A 146 5.28 -44.73 -25.18
N GLY A 147 4.59 -44.85 -24.06
CA GLY A 147 5.01 -44.27 -22.77
C GLY A 147 5.43 -45.38 -21.81
N ILE A 148 6.66 -45.31 -21.30
CA ILE A 148 7.21 -46.26 -20.33
C ILE A 148 7.47 -45.53 -19.01
N LEU A 149 6.84 -45.98 -17.94
CA LEU A 149 7.04 -45.43 -16.60
C LEU A 149 7.76 -46.48 -15.73
N ILE A 150 8.97 -46.14 -15.27
CA ILE A 150 9.75 -46.98 -14.36
C ILE A 150 9.57 -46.42 -12.95
N THR A 151 8.87 -47.17 -12.09
CA THR A 151 8.53 -46.77 -10.72
C THR A 151 8.71 -47.94 -9.74
N ASN A 152 8.63 -47.66 -8.45
CA ASN A 152 8.61 -48.69 -7.41
C ASN A 152 7.31 -49.51 -7.49
N HIS A 153 7.39 -50.81 -7.19
CA HIS A 153 6.24 -51.70 -7.29
C HIS A 153 5.06 -51.26 -6.40
N SER A 154 5.33 -50.64 -5.25
CA SER A 154 4.31 -50.10 -4.34
C SER A 154 3.45 -49.00 -4.96
N GLU A 155 4.03 -48.17 -5.84
CA GLU A 155 3.38 -46.99 -6.43
C GLU A 155 2.80 -47.29 -7.82
N LEU A 156 3.04 -48.50 -8.36
CA LEU A 156 2.57 -48.88 -9.69
C LEU A 156 1.05 -48.74 -9.81
N GLN A 157 0.29 -49.14 -8.78
CA GLN A 157 -1.17 -49.03 -8.79
C GLN A 157 -1.63 -47.57 -8.81
N TYR A 158 -0.94 -46.67 -8.11
CA TYR A 158 -1.25 -45.24 -8.11
C TYR A 158 -1.12 -44.65 -9.52
N TYR A 159 0.00 -44.90 -10.21
CA TYR A 159 0.23 -44.37 -11.55
C TYR A 159 -0.65 -45.04 -12.62
N LEU A 160 -0.93 -46.34 -12.50
CA LEU A 160 -1.89 -47.02 -13.36
C LEU A 160 -3.30 -46.43 -13.21
N SER A 161 -3.69 -46.13 -11.96
CA SER A 161 -4.96 -45.46 -11.68
C SER A 161 -4.92 -44.06 -12.26
N LEU A 162 -3.85 -43.27 -12.08
CA LEU A 162 -3.73 -41.93 -12.64
C LEU A 162 -3.88 -41.88 -14.17
N LEU A 163 -3.30 -42.86 -14.88
CA LEU A 163 -3.28 -42.88 -16.35
C LEU A 163 -4.55 -43.46 -16.97
N ASN A 164 -5.17 -44.46 -16.33
CA ASN A 164 -6.28 -45.22 -16.90
C ASN A 164 -7.63 -44.96 -16.22
N GLN A 165 -7.61 -44.47 -14.97
CA GLN A 165 -8.79 -44.21 -14.17
C GLN A 165 -8.82 -42.70 -13.85
N GLN A 166 -9.98 -42.07 -13.96
CA GLN A 166 -10.11 -40.67 -13.56
C GLN A 166 -9.99 -40.58 -12.03
N LEU A 167 -8.78 -40.34 -11.52
CA LEU A 167 -8.58 -40.12 -10.09
C LEU A 167 -9.46 -38.94 -9.65
N PRO A 168 -10.24 -39.09 -8.56
CA PRO A 168 -11.00 -37.98 -8.02
C PRO A 168 -10.08 -36.81 -7.65
N ILE A 169 -10.39 -35.62 -8.17
CA ILE A 169 -9.65 -34.39 -7.83
C ILE A 169 -10.20 -33.87 -6.50
N GLU A 170 -9.38 -33.92 -5.45
CA GLU A 170 -9.77 -33.48 -4.10
C GLU A 170 -9.19 -32.12 -3.73
N SER A 171 -9.88 -31.42 -2.83
CA SER A 171 -9.47 -30.09 -2.35
C SER A 171 -8.44 -30.19 -1.23
N GLN A 172 -7.33 -29.45 -1.37
CA GLN A 172 -6.28 -29.30 -0.33
C GLN A 172 -6.45 -28.03 0.53
N LEU A 173 -7.56 -27.29 0.33
CA LEU A 173 -7.77 -25.96 0.92
C LEU A 173 -7.77 -25.97 2.45
N VAL A 174 -8.20 -27.07 3.09
CA VAL A 174 -8.28 -27.19 4.56
C VAL A 174 -6.94 -26.85 5.23
N SER A 175 -5.83 -27.31 4.64
CA SER A 175 -4.48 -27.08 5.17
C SER A 175 -4.03 -25.61 5.12
N LYS A 176 -4.62 -24.81 4.22
CA LYS A 176 -4.28 -23.39 3.99
C LYS A 176 -5.44 -22.45 4.32
N LEU A 177 -6.50 -22.97 4.95
CA LEU A 177 -7.70 -22.21 5.25
C LEU A 177 -7.43 -20.95 6.10
N PRO A 178 -6.58 -20.98 7.16
CA PRO A 178 -6.27 -19.77 7.92
C PRO A 178 -5.61 -18.67 7.07
N ASP A 179 -4.64 -19.02 6.22
CA ASP A 179 -3.93 -18.05 5.40
C ASP A 179 -4.87 -17.41 4.35
N MET A 180 -5.71 -18.22 3.71
CA MET A 180 -6.70 -17.74 2.73
C MET A 180 -7.79 -16.88 3.40
N LEU A 181 -8.26 -17.27 4.58
CA LEU A 181 -9.23 -16.49 5.35
C LEU A 181 -8.65 -15.13 5.78
N ASN A 182 -7.38 -15.10 6.22
CA ASN A 182 -6.69 -13.85 6.54
C ASN A 182 -6.62 -12.90 5.33
N ALA A 183 -6.32 -13.42 4.14
CA ALA A 183 -6.27 -12.61 2.93
C ALA A 183 -7.63 -11.94 2.61
N GLU A 184 -8.73 -12.68 2.72
CA GLU A 184 -10.08 -12.13 2.51
C GLU A 184 -10.49 -11.11 3.59
N ILE A 185 -10.09 -11.33 4.84
CA ILE A 185 -10.30 -10.36 5.93
C ILE A 185 -9.49 -9.08 5.68
N VAL A 186 -8.25 -9.20 5.20
CA VAL A 186 -7.38 -8.06 4.84
C VAL A 186 -7.94 -7.25 3.67
N LEU A 187 -8.46 -7.92 2.65
CA LEU A 187 -9.15 -7.29 1.52
C LEU A 187 -10.48 -6.64 1.92
N GLY A 188 -11.06 -7.04 3.05
CA GLY A 188 -12.35 -6.56 3.54
C GLY A 188 -13.55 -7.17 2.79
N SER A 189 -13.34 -8.29 2.08
CA SER A 189 -14.41 -9.11 1.52
C SER A 189 -15.16 -9.87 2.60
N VAL A 190 -14.44 -10.33 3.62
CA VAL A 190 -14.97 -11.05 4.77
C VAL A 190 -14.81 -10.20 6.04
N GLN A 191 -15.93 -9.87 6.69
CA GLN A 191 -15.93 -9.07 7.93
C GLN A 191 -16.54 -9.80 9.12
N SER A 192 -17.32 -10.84 8.86
CA SER A 192 -17.96 -11.65 9.89
C SER A 192 -17.85 -13.13 9.57
N VAL A 193 -18.11 -13.98 10.59
CA VAL A 193 -18.21 -15.43 10.42
C VAL A 193 -19.23 -15.78 9.34
N ARG A 194 -20.35 -15.04 9.25
CA ARG A 194 -21.39 -15.27 8.23
C ARG A 194 -20.87 -15.02 6.81
N ASP A 195 -20.12 -13.94 6.61
CA ASP A 195 -19.50 -13.63 5.32
C ASP A 195 -18.47 -14.70 4.96
N ALA A 196 -17.68 -15.16 5.93
CA ALA A 196 -16.69 -16.22 5.75
C ALA A 196 -17.33 -17.56 5.38
N VAL A 197 -18.47 -17.92 5.98
CA VAL A 197 -19.24 -19.12 5.63
C VAL A 197 -19.76 -19.03 4.19
N THR A 198 -20.23 -17.84 3.79
CA THR A 198 -20.68 -17.58 2.42
C THR A 198 -19.52 -17.69 1.43
N TRP A 199 -18.36 -17.10 1.76
CA TRP A 199 -17.13 -17.21 0.98
C TRP A 199 -16.69 -18.67 0.83
N LEU A 200 -16.69 -19.44 1.91
CA LEU A 200 -16.34 -20.87 1.89
C LEU A 200 -17.31 -21.66 0.99
N GLY A 201 -18.56 -21.22 0.87
CA GLY A 201 -19.56 -21.76 -0.06
C GLY A 201 -19.20 -21.62 -1.55
N TYR A 202 -18.35 -20.67 -1.93
CA TYR A 202 -17.88 -20.53 -3.32
C TYR A 202 -16.67 -21.40 -3.65
N THR A 203 -16.14 -22.15 -2.68
CA THR A 203 -14.89 -22.91 -2.85
C THR A 203 -15.13 -24.30 -3.42
N TYR A 204 -14.11 -24.85 -4.09
CA TYR A 204 -14.12 -26.25 -4.53
C TYR A 204 -14.20 -27.23 -3.34
N LEU A 205 -13.68 -26.85 -2.17
CA LEU A 205 -13.80 -27.62 -0.94
C LEU A 205 -15.27 -27.88 -0.59
N TYR A 206 -16.13 -26.85 -0.67
CA TYR A 206 -17.55 -26.99 -0.38
C TYR A 206 -18.24 -28.00 -1.30
N VAL A 207 -18.00 -27.91 -2.60
CA VAL A 207 -18.58 -28.83 -3.59
C VAL A 207 -18.15 -30.28 -3.29
N ARG A 208 -16.88 -30.50 -2.91
CA ARG A 208 -16.37 -31.84 -2.56
C ARG A 208 -16.92 -32.36 -1.23
N MET A 209 -17.06 -31.52 -0.21
CA MET A 209 -17.68 -31.90 1.07
C MET A 209 -19.13 -32.32 0.90
N LEU A 210 -19.89 -31.68 0.00
CA LEU A 210 -21.28 -32.09 -0.30
C LEU A 210 -21.35 -33.43 -1.05
N ARG A 211 -20.45 -33.66 -2.02
CA ARG A 211 -20.48 -34.88 -2.84
C ARG A 211 -19.89 -36.09 -2.14
N GLN A 212 -18.89 -35.89 -1.29
CA GLN A 212 -18.18 -36.98 -0.61
C GLN A 212 -17.85 -36.61 0.85
N PRO A 213 -18.87 -36.45 1.72
CA PRO A 213 -18.73 -35.93 3.08
C PRO A 213 -17.82 -36.78 3.97
N ALA A 214 -17.88 -38.11 3.85
CA ALA A 214 -17.09 -39.04 4.65
C ALA A 214 -15.57 -38.80 4.54
N LEU A 215 -15.08 -38.41 3.36
CA LEU A 215 -13.65 -38.14 3.12
C LEU A 215 -13.17 -36.89 3.86
N TYR A 216 -14.05 -35.91 4.06
CA TYR A 216 -13.77 -34.65 4.73
C TYR A 216 -14.17 -34.67 6.22
N GLY A 217 -14.45 -35.85 6.78
CA GLY A 217 -14.77 -36.01 8.21
C GLY A 217 -16.18 -35.55 8.60
N VAL A 218 -17.10 -35.44 7.64
CA VAL A 218 -18.52 -35.16 7.90
C VAL A 218 -19.28 -36.48 7.98
N SER A 219 -19.86 -36.79 9.14
CA SER A 219 -20.69 -37.98 9.31
C SER A 219 -22.04 -37.85 8.61
N GLU A 220 -22.62 -38.99 8.19
CA GLU A 220 -23.91 -39.01 7.49
C GLU A 220 -25.05 -38.43 8.34
N ASP A 221 -25.00 -38.59 9.67
CA ASP A 221 -25.99 -38.01 10.57
C ASP A 221 -25.91 -36.48 10.60
N ARG A 222 -24.68 -35.93 10.54
CA ARG A 222 -24.47 -34.48 10.48
C ARG A 222 -24.96 -33.88 9.16
N LEU A 223 -24.92 -34.65 8.08
CA LEU A 223 -25.47 -34.24 6.78
C LEU A 223 -27.01 -34.21 6.77
N LYS A 224 -27.66 -35.09 7.54
CA LYS A 224 -29.13 -35.08 7.69
C LYS A 224 -29.61 -33.84 8.44
N ASP A 225 -28.86 -33.42 9.47
CA ASP A 225 -29.18 -32.24 10.28
C ASP A 225 -28.76 -30.92 9.60
N ASP A 226 -27.69 -30.93 8.80
CA ASP A 226 -27.11 -29.76 8.12
C ASP A 226 -26.84 -30.04 6.63
N ALA A 227 -27.93 -30.11 5.85
CA ALA A 227 -27.88 -30.46 4.42
C ALA A 227 -27.02 -29.50 3.58
N LEU A 228 -26.89 -28.23 3.99
CA LEU A 228 -26.09 -27.21 3.32
C LEU A 228 -24.69 -27.04 3.93
N LEU A 229 -24.35 -27.82 4.96
CA LEU A 229 -23.10 -27.74 5.72
C LEU A 229 -22.81 -26.34 6.27
N GLU A 230 -23.83 -25.57 6.62
CA GLU A 230 -23.67 -24.20 7.12
C GLU A 230 -22.98 -24.17 8.49
N LEU A 231 -23.40 -25.05 9.41
CA LEU A 231 -22.80 -25.19 10.74
C LEU A 231 -21.38 -25.76 10.62
N HIS A 232 -21.19 -26.76 9.77
CA HIS A 232 -19.86 -27.32 9.56
C HIS A 232 -18.87 -26.30 8.98
N ARG A 233 -19.31 -25.46 8.03
CA ARG A 233 -18.50 -24.35 7.52
C ARG A 233 -18.22 -23.31 8.61
N ALA A 234 -19.19 -23.01 9.46
CA ALA A 234 -18.99 -22.10 10.58
C ALA A 234 -17.93 -22.62 11.57
N ASP A 235 -17.92 -23.93 11.86
CA ASP A 235 -16.90 -24.58 12.70
C ASP A 235 -15.49 -24.47 12.09
N LEU A 236 -15.36 -24.72 10.78
CA LEU A 236 -14.09 -24.59 10.06
C LEU A 236 -13.56 -23.14 10.09
N VAL A 237 -14.44 -22.17 9.81
CA VAL A 237 -14.11 -20.75 9.88
C VAL A 237 -13.74 -20.34 11.29
N HIS A 238 -14.48 -20.78 12.31
CA HIS A 238 -14.22 -20.44 13.71
C HIS A 238 -12.85 -20.95 14.17
N THR A 239 -12.49 -22.17 13.76
CA THR A 239 -11.19 -22.77 14.04
C THR A 239 -10.07 -21.96 13.39
N ALA A 240 -10.21 -21.64 12.10
CA ALA A 240 -9.24 -20.83 11.36
C ALA A 240 -9.09 -19.41 11.96
N ALA A 241 -10.20 -18.74 12.26
CA ALA A 241 -10.20 -17.42 12.89
C ALA A 241 -9.55 -17.43 14.28
N SER A 242 -9.77 -18.48 15.07
CA SER A 242 -9.14 -18.62 16.39
C SER A 242 -7.61 -18.79 16.31
N LEU A 243 -7.11 -19.49 15.28
CA LEU A 243 -5.67 -19.59 15.02
C LEU A 243 -5.07 -18.23 14.62
N LEU A 244 -5.75 -17.50 13.74
CA LEU A 244 -5.32 -16.16 13.30
C LEU A 244 -5.31 -15.14 14.45
N ASP A 245 -6.31 -15.18 15.32
CA ASP A 245 -6.41 -14.32 16.51
C ASP A 245 -5.30 -14.64 17.51
N LYS A 246 -5.02 -15.93 17.77
CA LYS A 246 -3.90 -16.37 18.62
C LYS A 246 -2.53 -15.95 18.08
N ALA A 247 -2.39 -15.89 16.76
CA ALA A 247 -1.17 -15.42 16.10
C ALA A 247 -1.07 -13.88 16.02
N GLY A 248 -2.15 -13.15 16.33
CA GLY A 248 -2.21 -11.69 16.30
C GLY A 248 -2.44 -11.08 14.91
N LEU A 249 -2.83 -11.89 13.91
CA LEU A 249 -3.10 -11.44 12.53
C LEU A 249 -4.46 -10.75 12.40
N ILE A 250 -5.43 -11.18 13.20
CA ILE A 250 -6.76 -10.57 13.29
C ILE A 250 -7.12 -10.32 14.75
N LYS A 251 -8.08 -9.43 14.99
CA LYS A 251 -8.83 -9.39 16.25
C LYS A 251 -10.19 -10.01 16.00
N TYR A 252 -10.47 -11.13 16.66
CA TYR A 252 -11.72 -11.87 16.50
C TYR A 252 -12.62 -11.74 17.74
N GLU A 253 -13.75 -11.08 17.58
CA GLU A 253 -14.75 -10.99 18.65
C GLU A 253 -15.73 -12.17 18.58
N ARG A 254 -15.56 -13.15 19.48
CA ARG A 254 -16.34 -14.41 19.47
C ARG A 254 -17.85 -14.22 19.62
N LYS A 255 -18.29 -13.18 20.34
CA LYS A 255 -19.73 -12.92 20.59
C LYS A 255 -20.44 -12.36 19.37
N SER A 256 -19.84 -11.36 18.71
CA SER A 256 -20.40 -10.70 17.54
C SER A 256 -20.07 -11.44 16.24
N GLY A 257 -19.06 -12.31 16.26
CA GLY A 257 -18.53 -12.97 15.08
C GLY A 257 -17.76 -12.02 14.15
N HIS A 258 -17.36 -10.83 14.61
CA HIS A 258 -16.72 -9.81 13.79
C HIS A 258 -15.19 -9.96 13.74
N PHE A 259 -14.62 -9.70 12.56
CA PHE A 259 -13.18 -9.72 12.32
C PHE A 259 -12.65 -8.30 12.07
N GLN A 260 -11.50 -8.00 12.66
CA GLN A 260 -10.73 -6.80 12.36
C GLN A 260 -9.29 -7.19 11.98
N ALA A 261 -8.85 -6.83 10.79
CA ALA A 261 -7.47 -7.06 10.35
C ALA A 261 -6.48 -6.22 11.19
N THR A 262 -5.36 -6.82 11.60
CA THR A 262 -4.21 -6.10 12.16
C THR A 262 -3.19 -5.79 11.06
N GLU A 263 -2.23 -4.91 11.33
CA GLU A 263 -1.13 -4.65 10.37
C GLU A 263 -0.30 -5.92 10.11
N LEU A 264 -0.13 -6.79 11.12
CA LEU A 264 0.55 -8.07 10.97
C LEU A 264 -0.19 -8.99 10.00
N GLY A 265 -1.54 -9.05 10.09
CA GLY A 265 -2.36 -9.78 9.13
C GLY A 265 -2.22 -9.26 7.71
N ARG A 266 -2.12 -7.93 7.53
CA ARG A 266 -1.88 -7.31 6.22
C ARG A 266 -0.52 -7.69 5.63
N ILE A 267 0.54 -7.64 6.44
CA ILE A 267 1.89 -8.06 6.04
C ILE A 267 1.86 -9.54 5.61
N ALA A 268 1.26 -10.42 6.41
CA ALA A 268 1.13 -11.83 6.11
C ALA A 268 0.46 -12.07 4.75
N SER A 269 -0.66 -11.39 4.50
CA SER A 269 -1.42 -11.50 3.25
C SER A 269 -0.66 -10.96 2.04
N HIS A 270 0.00 -9.80 2.16
CA HIS A 270 0.71 -9.17 1.05
C HIS A 270 1.94 -9.97 0.61
N TYR A 271 2.66 -10.57 1.56
CA TYR A 271 3.89 -11.33 1.30
C TYR A 271 3.69 -12.85 1.23
N TYR A 272 2.44 -13.33 1.29
CA TYR A 272 2.11 -14.77 1.28
C TYR A 272 2.85 -15.57 2.36
N CYS A 273 3.06 -14.96 3.52
CA CYS A 273 3.68 -15.64 4.66
C CYS A 273 2.62 -16.37 5.47
N THR A 274 2.95 -17.57 5.96
CA THR A 274 2.04 -18.35 6.79
C THR A 274 1.80 -17.69 8.15
N TYR A 275 0.62 -17.92 8.73
CA TYR A 275 0.30 -17.39 10.06
C TYR A 275 1.28 -17.83 11.16
N GLU A 276 1.85 -19.05 11.06
CA GLU A 276 2.85 -19.59 11.99
C GLU A 276 4.16 -18.80 11.92
N THR A 277 4.64 -18.48 10.72
CA THR A 277 5.83 -17.64 10.53
C THR A 277 5.64 -16.25 11.11
N MET A 278 4.48 -15.64 10.87
CA MET A 278 4.18 -14.31 11.40
C MET A 278 4.02 -14.32 12.92
N GLN A 279 3.51 -15.40 13.50
CA GLN A 279 3.52 -15.60 14.95
C GLN A 279 4.95 -15.69 15.50
N ASN A 280 5.83 -16.46 14.85
CA ASN A 280 7.23 -16.57 15.25
C ASN A 280 7.94 -15.21 15.16
N TYR A 281 7.73 -14.46 14.08
CA TYR A 281 8.30 -13.12 13.92
C TYR A 281 7.79 -12.15 14.98
N ASN A 282 6.49 -12.16 15.29
CA ASN A 282 5.93 -11.30 16.32
C ASN A 282 6.50 -11.59 17.73
N GLN A 283 6.88 -12.84 18.01
CA GLN A 283 7.49 -13.23 19.29
C GLN A 283 9.00 -12.98 19.34
N LEU A 284 9.70 -13.16 18.23
CA LEU A 284 11.17 -13.16 18.17
C LEU A 284 11.76 -11.83 17.73
N LEU A 285 11.05 -11.02 16.93
CA LEU A 285 11.53 -9.71 16.49
C LEU A 285 11.56 -8.75 17.67
N LYS A 286 12.78 -8.32 18.00
CA LYS A 286 13.04 -7.34 19.05
C LYS A 286 13.82 -6.16 18.46
N PRO A 287 13.63 -4.95 19.00
CA PRO A 287 14.37 -3.77 18.53
C PRO A 287 15.90 -3.91 18.66
N THR A 288 16.41 -4.79 19.51
CA THR A 288 17.85 -4.97 19.79
C THR A 288 18.52 -6.08 18.98
N LEU A 289 17.84 -6.66 17.98
CA LEU A 289 18.39 -7.79 17.25
C LEU A 289 19.64 -7.41 16.44
N ALA A 290 20.70 -8.20 16.62
CA ALA A 290 21.87 -8.16 15.77
C ALA A 290 21.58 -8.81 14.41
N GLU A 291 22.45 -8.55 13.41
CA GLU A 291 22.29 -9.15 12.07
C GLU A 291 22.34 -10.68 12.12
N ILE A 292 23.22 -11.25 12.95
CA ILE A 292 23.32 -12.71 13.17
C ILE A 292 22.00 -13.28 13.71
N GLU A 293 21.40 -12.58 14.67
CA GLU A 293 20.12 -13.00 15.23
C GLU A 293 18.97 -12.84 14.23
N LEU A 294 19.03 -11.85 13.34
CA LEU A 294 18.06 -11.68 12.25
C LEU A 294 18.08 -12.90 11.30
N PHE A 295 19.26 -13.38 10.91
CA PHE A 295 19.38 -14.63 10.13
C PHE A 295 18.81 -15.84 10.89
N ARG A 296 19.01 -15.91 12.21
CA ARG A 296 18.41 -16.95 13.05
C ARG A 296 16.89 -16.87 13.06
N VAL A 297 16.30 -15.67 13.24
CA VAL A 297 14.85 -15.48 13.22
C VAL A 297 14.28 -15.86 11.86
N PHE A 298 14.92 -15.45 10.76
CA PHE A 298 14.55 -15.86 9.40
C PHE A 298 14.62 -17.38 9.21
N SER A 299 15.62 -18.04 9.77
CA SER A 299 15.77 -19.51 9.66
C SER A 299 14.71 -20.28 10.45
N LEU A 300 14.06 -19.65 11.44
CA LEU A 300 12.97 -20.23 12.25
C LEU A 300 11.58 -20.06 11.60
N SER A 301 11.52 -19.63 10.34
CA SER A 301 10.27 -19.51 9.60
C SER A 301 9.61 -20.88 9.38
N ALA A 302 8.29 -20.95 9.48
CA ALA A 302 7.53 -22.20 9.33
C ALA A 302 7.59 -22.76 7.90
N GLU A 303 7.88 -21.93 6.90
CA GLU A 303 8.17 -22.37 5.53
C GLU A 303 9.38 -23.33 5.46
N PHE A 304 10.28 -23.26 6.44
CA PHE A 304 11.48 -24.11 6.51
C PHE A 304 11.35 -25.27 7.52
N LYS A 305 10.16 -25.48 8.11
CA LYS A 305 9.92 -26.47 9.18
C LYS A 305 10.39 -27.89 8.86
N HIS A 306 10.36 -28.29 7.59
CA HIS A 306 10.74 -29.63 7.15
C HIS A 306 12.18 -29.73 6.64
N ILE A 307 12.91 -28.62 6.53
CA ILE A 307 14.30 -28.64 6.11
C ILE A 307 15.14 -29.23 7.25
N THR A 308 15.78 -30.35 6.97
CA THR A 308 16.63 -31.08 7.94
C THR A 308 18.03 -31.26 7.37
N VAL A 309 19.02 -31.25 8.25
CA VAL A 309 20.42 -31.46 7.86
C VAL A 309 20.71 -32.96 7.80
N ARG A 310 21.21 -33.42 6.65
CA ARG A 310 21.56 -34.82 6.42
C ARG A 310 23.02 -35.09 6.69
N ASP A 311 23.35 -36.32 7.08
CA ASP A 311 24.73 -36.72 7.39
C ASP A 311 25.67 -36.58 6.19
N GLU A 312 25.19 -36.83 4.98
CA GLU A 312 25.97 -36.71 3.74
C GLU A 312 26.37 -35.26 3.40
N GLU A 313 25.59 -34.27 3.84
CA GLU A 313 25.80 -32.85 3.56
C GLU A 313 26.54 -32.13 4.70
N LYS A 314 26.61 -32.72 5.91
CA LYS A 314 27.21 -32.10 7.10
C LYS A 314 28.63 -31.63 6.86
N LEU A 315 29.46 -32.40 6.15
CA LEU A 315 30.85 -32.03 5.87
C LEU A 315 30.94 -30.79 4.96
N GLU A 316 30.04 -30.66 4.00
CA GLU A 316 29.98 -29.51 3.10
C GLU A 316 29.43 -28.27 3.83
N LEU A 317 28.38 -28.44 4.63
CA LEU A 317 27.82 -27.39 5.47
C LEU A 317 28.84 -26.85 6.47
N HIS A 318 29.69 -27.70 7.04
CA HIS A 318 30.76 -27.26 7.93
C HIS A 318 31.77 -26.35 7.20
N LYS A 319 32.20 -26.73 6.00
CA LYS A 319 33.08 -25.92 5.15
C LYS A 319 32.44 -24.57 4.76
N LEU A 320 31.13 -24.56 4.53
CA LEU A 320 30.39 -23.31 4.25
C LEU A 320 30.31 -22.42 5.49
N MET A 321 30.04 -23.01 6.66
CA MET A 321 29.93 -22.29 7.92
C MET A 321 31.23 -21.55 8.25
N GLU A 322 32.40 -22.18 8.07
CA GLU A 322 33.72 -21.54 8.25
C GLU A 322 33.93 -20.35 7.28
N ARG A 323 33.49 -20.47 6.03
CA ARG A 323 33.63 -19.40 5.02
C ARG A 323 32.72 -18.22 5.30
N VAL A 324 31.53 -18.47 5.82
CA VAL A 324 30.56 -17.42 6.19
C VAL A 324 31.02 -16.70 7.46
N GLN A 325 31.55 -17.42 8.46
CA GLN A 325 32.07 -16.83 9.70
C GLN A 325 33.19 -15.81 9.47
N ASN A 326 34.02 -16.02 8.44
CA ASN A 326 35.07 -15.06 8.05
C ASN A 326 34.55 -13.77 7.41
N HIS A 327 33.28 -13.72 7.01
CA HIS A 327 32.60 -12.52 6.48
C HIS A 327 31.65 -11.89 7.50
N SER A 328 31.32 -12.58 8.60
CA SER A 328 30.41 -12.07 9.64
C SER A 328 31.13 -11.28 10.75
N THR A 329 32.43 -11.02 10.61
CA THR A 329 33.19 -10.11 11.49
C THR A 329 32.99 -8.64 11.09
N TYR A 330 31.75 -8.22 10.89
CA TYR A 330 31.40 -6.80 10.87
C TYR A 330 31.05 -6.38 12.30
N ALA A 331 31.74 -5.34 12.77
CA ALA A 331 31.79 -4.93 14.17
C ALA A 331 30.42 -4.88 14.84
N ASP A 332 30.24 -5.74 15.86
CA ASP A 332 29.15 -5.66 16.82
C ASP A 332 29.23 -4.31 17.56
N ARG A 333 28.35 -3.38 17.19
CA ARG A 333 27.90 -2.34 18.10
C ARG A 333 26.53 -2.77 18.62
N PRO A 334 26.43 -3.21 19.89
CA PRO A 334 25.14 -3.43 20.50
C PRO A 334 24.58 -2.06 20.85
N LEU A 335 23.54 -1.57 20.19
CA LEU A 335 22.67 -0.48 20.67
C LEU A 335 21.37 -0.41 19.81
N THR A 336 20.28 -0.71 20.50
CA THR A 336 18.91 -0.19 20.41
C THR A 336 18.26 0.22 19.06
N ARG A 337 17.13 -0.45 18.78
CA ARG A 337 15.85 0.07 18.25
C ARG A 337 15.56 -0.06 16.74
N TRP A 338 14.26 0.08 16.44
CA TRP A 338 13.61 -0.41 15.23
C TRP A 338 14.13 0.21 13.93
N ALA A 339 14.67 1.45 13.94
CA ALA A 339 15.20 2.09 12.73
C ALA A 339 16.39 1.30 12.13
N GLN A 340 17.32 0.87 12.97
CA GLN A 340 18.45 0.03 12.52
C GLN A 340 17.99 -1.35 12.05
N LEU A 341 16.97 -1.93 12.68
CA LEU A 341 16.43 -3.22 12.24
C LEU A 341 15.74 -3.10 10.88
N VAL A 342 14.99 -2.01 10.64
CA VAL A 342 14.40 -1.71 9.34
C VAL A 342 15.50 -1.57 8.28
N ASP A 343 16.60 -0.91 8.61
CA ASP A 343 17.74 -0.79 7.71
C ASP A 343 18.37 -2.15 7.40
N LYS A 344 18.71 -2.94 8.43
CA LYS A 344 19.29 -4.29 8.29
C LYS A 344 18.37 -5.23 7.50
N THR A 345 17.06 -5.17 7.71
CA THR A 345 16.09 -6.00 6.99
C THR A 345 15.94 -5.57 5.54
N LEU A 346 15.84 -4.25 5.26
CA LEU A 346 15.80 -3.73 3.90
C LEU A 346 17.11 -4.03 3.15
N ALA A 347 18.25 -3.87 3.82
CA ALA A 347 19.57 -4.28 3.35
C ALA A 347 19.57 -5.76 2.97
N LEU A 348 19.11 -6.64 3.86
CA LEU A 348 19.03 -8.08 3.61
C LEU A 348 18.13 -8.39 2.42
N CYS A 349 16.97 -7.75 2.29
CA CYS A 349 16.09 -7.90 1.13
C CYS A 349 16.82 -7.57 -0.18
N LYS A 350 17.56 -6.45 -0.22
CA LYS A 350 18.36 -6.07 -1.39
C LYS A 350 19.50 -7.04 -1.66
N MET A 351 20.20 -7.51 -0.61
CA MET A 351 21.28 -8.49 -0.74
C MET A 351 20.79 -9.81 -1.30
N VAL A 352 19.60 -10.27 -0.89
CA VAL A 352 18.94 -11.47 -1.42
C VAL A 352 18.53 -11.29 -2.89
N ASP A 353 17.92 -10.14 -3.25
CA ASP A 353 17.53 -9.83 -4.63
C ASP A 353 18.74 -9.74 -5.57
N LYS A 354 19.78 -8.99 -5.17
CA LYS A 354 20.97 -8.76 -5.99
C LYS A 354 22.02 -9.88 -5.88
N ARG A 355 21.86 -10.81 -4.93
CA ARG A 355 22.79 -11.92 -4.64
C ARG A 355 24.23 -11.42 -4.39
N MET A 356 24.35 -10.33 -3.64
CA MET A 356 25.64 -9.74 -3.29
C MET A 356 25.55 -9.08 -1.91
N TRP A 357 26.70 -8.94 -1.25
CA TRP A 357 26.81 -8.24 0.03
C TRP A 357 26.93 -6.72 -0.19
N GLN A 358 26.54 -5.93 0.81
CA GLN A 358 26.67 -4.47 0.76
C GLN A 358 28.13 -3.99 0.69
N SER A 359 29.07 -4.79 1.21
CA SER A 359 30.51 -4.50 1.17
C SER A 359 31.12 -4.64 -0.23
N MET A 360 30.41 -5.29 -1.16
CA MET A 360 30.85 -5.40 -2.54
C MET A 360 30.53 -4.13 -3.34
N SER A 361 31.26 -3.92 -4.43
CA SER A 361 31.08 -2.70 -5.24
C SER A 361 29.67 -2.61 -5.83
N PRO A 362 29.00 -1.44 -5.76
CA PRO A 362 27.68 -1.22 -6.36
C PRO A 362 27.63 -1.50 -7.87
N LEU A 363 28.79 -1.46 -8.56
CA LEU A 363 28.90 -1.78 -9.98
C LEU A 363 28.46 -3.21 -10.34
N ARG A 364 28.45 -4.13 -9.38
CA ARG A 364 27.95 -5.51 -9.57
C ARG A 364 26.48 -5.57 -9.96
N GLN A 365 25.70 -4.54 -9.60
CA GLN A 365 24.28 -4.46 -9.95
C GLN A 365 24.08 -4.30 -11.47
N PHE A 366 25.10 -3.83 -12.20
CA PHE A 366 25.09 -3.76 -13.66
C PHE A 366 25.63 -5.06 -14.27
N ARG A 367 24.72 -5.97 -14.66
CA ARG A 367 25.08 -7.31 -15.21
C ARG A 367 25.98 -7.31 -16.45
N LYS A 368 26.12 -6.18 -17.15
CA LYS A 368 26.99 -6.04 -18.32
C LYS A 368 28.46 -5.75 -17.96
N MET A 369 28.77 -5.51 -16.69
CA MET A 369 30.12 -5.19 -16.25
C MET A 369 30.99 -6.44 -16.10
N PRO A 370 32.22 -6.47 -16.68
CA PRO A 370 33.13 -7.59 -16.49
C PRO A 370 33.55 -7.77 -15.02
N GLU A 371 33.44 -8.99 -14.50
CA GLU A 371 33.79 -9.30 -13.10
C GLU A 371 35.25 -9.00 -12.76
N GLU A 372 36.17 -9.18 -13.71
CA GLU A 372 37.60 -8.90 -13.50
C GLU A 372 37.87 -7.44 -13.13
N VAL A 373 37.12 -6.52 -13.73
CA VAL A 373 37.22 -5.08 -13.47
C VAL A 373 36.70 -4.74 -12.09
N ILE A 374 35.55 -5.31 -11.73
CA ILE A 374 34.95 -5.12 -10.41
C ILE A 374 35.89 -5.62 -9.32
N LYS A 375 36.45 -6.83 -9.47
CA LYS A 375 37.42 -7.38 -8.51
C LYS A 375 38.67 -6.52 -8.38
N LYS A 376 39.14 -5.89 -9.46
CA LYS A 376 40.28 -4.95 -9.42
C LYS A 376 39.94 -3.68 -8.64
N LEU A 377 38.73 -3.14 -8.80
CA LEU A 377 38.25 -1.99 -8.03
C LEU A 377 38.09 -2.32 -6.54
N GLU A 378 37.49 -3.47 -6.23
CA GLU A 378 37.32 -3.94 -4.85
C GLU A 378 38.66 -4.19 -4.16
N LYS A 379 39.64 -4.76 -4.88
CA LYS A 379 41.00 -4.95 -4.34
C LYS A 379 41.70 -3.64 -3.98
N LYS A 380 41.37 -2.54 -4.66
CA LYS A 380 41.91 -1.21 -4.37
C LYS A 380 41.17 -0.50 -3.23
N ASN A 381 40.00 -1.00 -2.82
CA ASN A 381 39.14 -0.42 -1.80
C ASN A 381 38.89 1.09 -1.99
N PHE A 382 38.66 1.50 -3.24
CA PHE A 382 38.42 2.91 -3.57
C PHE A 382 36.98 3.30 -3.19
N PRO A 383 36.76 4.38 -2.42
CA PRO A 383 35.42 4.80 -2.00
C PRO A 383 34.49 5.08 -3.19
N TRP A 384 33.23 4.63 -3.09
CA TRP A 384 32.23 4.78 -4.15
C TRP A 384 31.99 6.24 -4.53
N GLU A 385 31.82 7.12 -3.52
CA GLU A 385 31.53 8.54 -3.73
C GLU A 385 32.60 9.28 -4.52
N LYS A 386 33.88 8.89 -4.38
CA LYS A 386 34.97 9.52 -5.11
C LYS A 386 34.97 9.20 -6.61
N LEU A 387 34.22 8.19 -7.05
CA LEU A 387 34.12 7.86 -8.48
C LEU A 387 33.32 8.91 -9.26
N TYR A 388 32.47 9.71 -8.60
CA TYR A 388 31.74 10.81 -9.24
C TYR A 388 32.64 12.01 -9.58
N GLU A 389 33.76 12.16 -8.87
CA GLU A 389 34.72 13.26 -9.09
C GLU A 389 35.69 12.98 -10.27
N LEU A 390 35.84 11.71 -10.65
CA LEU A 390 36.85 11.28 -11.61
C LEU A 390 36.36 11.32 -13.06
N GLY A 391 37.23 11.77 -13.96
CA GLY A 391 36.98 11.73 -15.40
C GLY A 391 37.02 10.29 -15.98
N PRO A 392 36.45 10.05 -17.17
CA PRO A 392 36.47 8.73 -17.82
C PRO A 392 37.87 8.14 -18.01
N ASN A 393 38.87 8.99 -18.27
CA ASN A 393 40.25 8.57 -18.49
C ASN A 393 40.92 8.17 -17.16
N GLU A 394 40.71 8.96 -16.11
CA GLU A 394 41.26 8.70 -14.76
C GLU A 394 40.70 7.41 -14.16
N ILE A 395 39.39 7.15 -14.35
CA ILE A 395 38.77 5.87 -13.97
C ILE A 395 39.41 4.71 -14.75
N GLY A 396 39.68 4.92 -16.04
CA GLY A 396 40.36 3.95 -16.90
C GLY A 396 41.77 3.61 -16.42
N GLU A 397 42.54 4.62 -16.00
CA GLU A 397 43.87 4.45 -15.40
C GLU A 397 43.81 3.78 -14.03
N LEU A 398 42.83 4.15 -13.19
CA LEU A 398 42.59 3.54 -11.89
C LEU A 398 42.38 2.03 -12.00
N VAL A 399 41.65 1.56 -13.01
CA VAL A 399 41.41 0.12 -13.21
C VAL A 399 42.54 -0.55 -14.03
N ARG A 400 43.48 0.23 -14.57
CA ARG A 400 44.46 -0.20 -15.58
C ARG A 400 43.78 -0.81 -16.82
N ALA A 401 42.65 -0.23 -17.20
CA ALA A 401 41.81 -0.65 -18.32
C ALA A 401 41.16 0.58 -19.00
N PRO A 402 41.93 1.37 -19.76
CA PRO A 402 41.47 2.66 -20.30
C PRO A 402 40.26 2.55 -21.22
N LYS A 403 40.12 1.43 -21.97
CA LYS A 403 38.95 1.18 -22.83
C LYS A 403 37.64 1.08 -22.05
N LEU A 404 37.68 0.67 -20.79
CA LEU A 404 36.49 0.47 -19.95
C LEU A 404 36.19 1.67 -19.05
N GLY A 405 37.09 2.65 -18.95
CA GLY A 405 36.88 3.87 -18.16
C GLY A 405 35.61 4.62 -18.55
N LYS A 406 35.35 4.78 -19.86
CA LYS A 406 34.10 5.37 -20.37
C LYS A 406 32.84 4.60 -19.96
N MET A 407 32.91 3.28 -19.94
CA MET A 407 31.79 2.43 -19.56
C MET A 407 31.51 2.52 -18.05
N ILE A 408 32.56 2.51 -17.22
CA ILE A 408 32.43 2.65 -15.76
C ILE A 408 31.88 4.04 -15.42
N HIS A 409 32.44 5.10 -16.01
CA HIS A 409 31.94 6.47 -15.82
C HIS A 409 30.45 6.59 -16.15
N LYS A 410 30.01 5.97 -17.26
CA LYS A 410 28.59 5.92 -17.61
C LYS A 410 27.75 5.24 -16.52
N TYR A 411 28.16 4.07 -16.02
CA TYR A 411 27.39 3.36 -15.00
C TYR A 411 27.39 4.04 -13.64
N VAL A 412 28.47 4.74 -13.27
CA VAL A 412 28.52 5.58 -12.06
C VAL A 412 27.46 6.68 -12.15
N HIS A 413 27.36 7.39 -13.28
CA HIS A 413 26.34 8.44 -13.46
C HIS A 413 24.93 7.91 -13.73
N GLN A 414 24.79 6.62 -14.08
CA GLN A 414 23.50 5.94 -14.16
C GLN A 414 23.08 5.33 -12.82
N PHE A 415 23.92 5.39 -11.78
CA PHE A 415 23.56 4.86 -10.48
C PHE A 415 22.58 5.83 -9.78
N PRO A 416 21.46 5.35 -9.22
CA PRO A 416 20.49 6.24 -8.59
C PRO A 416 21.07 7.00 -7.40
N LYS A 417 21.17 8.32 -7.54
CA LYS A 417 21.64 9.25 -6.51
C LYS A 417 20.65 10.42 -6.42
N LEU A 418 20.33 10.83 -5.20
CA LEU A 418 19.40 11.92 -4.93
C LEU A 418 20.10 12.97 -4.09
N GLU A 419 19.99 14.23 -4.45
CA GLU A 419 20.39 15.35 -3.61
C GLU A 419 19.21 15.83 -2.79
N LEU A 420 19.46 16.16 -1.52
CA LEU A 420 18.44 16.51 -0.55
C LEU A 420 18.71 17.91 -0.03
N ALA A 421 17.69 18.77 -0.06
CA ALA A 421 17.69 20.07 0.61
C ALA A 421 16.46 20.15 1.52
N THR A 422 16.59 20.82 2.66
CA THR A 422 15.47 20.92 3.63
C THR A 422 15.25 22.34 4.08
N HIS A 423 13.97 22.67 4.23
CA HIS A 423 13.52 23.87 4.91
C HIS A 423 12.67 23.46 6.12
N ILE A 424 13.02 23.96 7.30
CA ILE A 424 12.35 23.58 8.55
C ILE A 424 11.63 24.78 9.15
N GLN A 425 10.39 24.56 9.58
CA GLN A 425 9.57 25.58 10.20
C GLN A 425 8.84 24.99 11.42
N PRO A 426 9.04 25.54 12.63
CA PRO A 426 8.31 25.09 13.80
C PRO A 426 6.85 25.54 13.72
N ILE A 427 5.93 24.59 13.85
CA ILE A 427 4.48 24.85 13.84
C ILE A 427 3.95 24.96 15.27
N THR A 428 4.44 24.09 16.14
CA THR A 428 4.18 24.11 17.59
C THR A 428 5.46 23.69 18.30
N ARG A 429 5.51 23.88 19.62
CA ARG A 429 6.62 23.38 20.44
C ARG A 429 6.89 21.88 20.29
N SER A 430 5.90 21.10 19.84
CA SER A 430 5.98 19.64 19.70
C SER A 430 5.88 19.14 18.25
N THR A 431 5.84 20.03 17.25
CA THR A 431 5.71 19.65 15.83
C THR A 431 6.46 20.60 14.92
N LEU A 432 7.32 20.03 14.05
CA LEU A 432 8.00 20.74 12.98
C LEU A 432 7.38 20.38 11.63
N ARG A 433 7.25 21.39 10.76
CA ARG A 433 7.06 21.20 9.32
C ARG A 433 8.45 21.11 8.70
N VAL A 434 8.68 20.05 7.94
CA VAL A 434 9.90 19.83 7.16
C VAL A 434 9.48 19.78 5.70
N GLU A 435 9.91 20.76 4.92
CA GLU A 435 9.77 20.76 3.47
C GLU A 435 11.08 20.21 2.88
N LEU A 436 11.02 18.96 2.41
CA LEU A 436 12.14 18.24 1.80
C LEU A 436 12.08 18.43 0.29
N THR A 437 13.13 18.98 -0.29
CA THR A 437 13.33 19.09 -1.74
C THR A 437 14.30 18.01 -2.17
N ILE A 438 13.87 17.19 -3.12
CA ILE A 438 14.61 16.03 -3.63
C ILE A 438 14.93 16.27 -5.09
N THR A 439 16.21 16.34 -5.41
CA THR A 439 16.71 16.58 -6.76
C THR A 439 17.39 15.31 -7.28
N PRO A 440 16.88 14.65 -8.34
CA PRO A 440 17.53 13.47 -8.88
C PRO A 440 18.86 13.82 -9.57
N ASP A 441 19.98 13.27 -9.06
CA ASP A 441 21.33 13.47 -9.58
C ASP A 441 21.85 12.19 -10.26
N PHE A 442 21.11 11.69 -11.26
CA PHE A 442 21.53 10.54 -12.06
C PHE A 442 20.90 10.52 -13.46
N GLN A 443 21.58 9.84 -14.38
CA GLN A 443 21.11 9.65 -15.75
C GLN A 443 20.17 8.44 -15.83
N TRP A 444 18.90 8.73 -16.08
CA TRP A 444 17.90 7.68 -16.26
C TRP A 444 18.17 6.84 -17.51
N ASP A 445 18.04 5.52 -17.38
CA ASP A 445 18.07 4.54 -18.46
C ASP A 445 16.95 3.52 -18.24
N GLU A 446 15.97 3.49 -19.14
CA GLU A 446 14.79 2.63 -19.04
C GLU A 446 15.16 1.13 -18.98
N LYS A 447 16.28 0.72 -19.58
CA LYS A 447 16.72 -0.70 -19.55
C LYS A 447 17.25 -1.11 -18.18
N ILE A 448 17.64 -0.15 -17.36
CA ILE A 448 18.25 -0.36 -16.05
C ILE A 448 17.23 -0.08 -14.94
N HIS A 449 16.60 1.09 -15.00
CA HIS A 449 15.71 1.64 -13.97
C HIS A 449 14.23 1.29 -14.20
N GLY A 450 13.87 0.95 -15.45
CA GLY A 450 12.48 0.77 -15.85
C GLY A 450 11.70 2.08 -15.88
N GLN A 451 10.41 2.00 -15.53
CA GLN A 451 9.45 3.10 -15.62
C GLN A 451 9.41 3.99 -14.36
N SER A 452 9.79 3.43 -13.21
CA SER A 452 9.76 4.11 -11.93
C SER A 452 10.74 3.49 -10.95
N GLU A 453 11.34 4.34 -10.13
CA GLU A 453 12.22 3.96 -9.03
C GLU A 453 11.57 4.37 -7.71
N ALA A 454 11.59 3.45 -6.73
CA ALA A 454 10.99 3.64 -5.43
C ALA A 454 12.07 3.95 -4.39
N PHE A 455 11.79 4.95 -3.55
CA PHE A 455 12.64 5.38 -2.45
C PHE A 455 11.82 5.47 -1.16
N TRP A 456 12.44 5.15 -0.04
CA TRP A 456 11.91 5.34 1.30
C TRP A 456 12.52 6.59 1.89
N ILE A 457 11.67 7.53 2.31
CA ILE A 457 12.05 8.70 3.10
C ILE A 457 11.83 8.32 4.56
N LEU A 458 12.89 8.31 5.35
CA LEU A 458 12.88 7.99 6.77
C LEU A 458 13.36 9.22 7.54
N VAL A 459 12.58 9.66 8.53
CA VAL A 459 12.99 10.69 9.49
C VAL A 459 13.33 10.00 10.78
N GLU A 460 14.59 10.09 11.19
CA GLU A 460 15.15 9.39 12.34
C GLU A 460 15.55 10.38 13.44
N ASP A 461 15.56 9.91 14.69
CA ASP A 461 16.04 10.68 15.83
C ASP A 461 17.58 10.85 15.83
N VAL A 462 18.12 11.54 16.84
CA VAL A 462 19.56 11.86 16.98
C VAL A 462 20.42 10.61 16.95
N ASP A 463 19.92 9.52 17.52
CA ASP A 463 20.67 8.28 17.69
C ASP A 463 20.41 7.31 16.52
N SER A 464 19.57 7.70 15.54
CA SER A 464 19.11 6.86 14.42
C SER A 464 18.49 5.54 14.90
N GLU A 465 17.75 5.62 15.99
CA GLU A 465 17.14 4.52 16.72
C GLU A 465 15.64 4.39 16.43
N THR A 466 14.96 5.53 16.37
CA THR A 466 13.51 5.61 16.19
C THR A 466 13.17 6.29 14.88
N VAL A 467 12.36 5.64 14.04
CA VAL A 467 11.76 6.27 12.86
C VAL A 467 10.57 7.10 13.32
N LEU A 468 10.73 8.43 13.31
CA LEU A 468 9.70 9.41 13.67
C LEU A 468 8.64 9.54 12.60
N HIS A 469 9.04 9.41 11.33
CA HIS A 469 8.15 9.50 10.17
C HIS A 469 8.74 8.69 9.02
N HIS A 470 7.89 8.06 8.21
CA HIS A 470 8.29 7.40 6.98
C HIS A 470 7.28 7.61 5.85
N GLU A 471 7.78 7.75 4.63
CA GLU A 471 6.97 7.86 3.42
C GLU A 471 7.68 7.16 2.25
N GLN A 472 6.90 6.61 1.31
CA GLN A 472 7.45 6.03 0.08
C GLN A 472 7.30 7.02 -1.08
N LEU A 473 8.42 7.44 -1.65
CA LEU A 473 8.50 8.26 -2.84
C LEU A 473 8.64 7.36 -4.08
N LEU A 474 7.78 7.56 -5.07
CA LEU A 474 7.88 6.87 -6.36
C LEU A 474 8.30 7.87 -7.44
N LEU A 475 9.58 7.89 -7.79
CA LEU A 475 10.14 8.71 -8.85
C LEU A 475 9.85 8.07 -10.21
N LYS A 476 9.14 8.79 -11.09
CA LYS A 476 8.80 8.30 -12.44
C LYS A 476 9.79 8.83 -13.45
N HIS A 477 10.04 8.07 -14.52
CA HIS A 477 10.93 8.47 -15.60
C HIS A 477 10.61 9.87 -16.17
N LYS A 478 9.32 10.23 -16.28
CA LYS A 478 8.88 11.53 -16.80
C LYS A 478 9.38 12.73 -16.00
N TYR A 479 9.66 12.54 -14.72
CA TYR A 479 10.02 13.60 -13.77
C TYR A 479 11.45 13.41 -13.25
N CYS A 480 12.31 12.71 -13.99
CA CYS A 480 13.68 12.41 -13.56
C CYS A 480 14.60 13.63 -13.48
N ARG A 481 14.17 14.80 -13.97
CA ARG A 481 14.90 16.06 -13.89
C ARG A 481 14.22 17.10 -13.01
N ASP A 482 12.99 16.83 -12.59
CA ASP A 482 12.17 17.79 -11.88
C ASP A 482 12.38 17.61 -10.38
N GLU A 483 12.59 18.73 -9.67
CA GLU A 483 12.66 18.74 -8.22
C GLU A 483 11.34 18.28 -7.61
N GLN A 484 11.42 17.37 -6.64
CA GLN A 484 10.27 16.86 -5.92
C GLN A 484 10.20 17.50 -4.54
N HIS A 485 9.13 18.21 -4.25
CA HIS A 485 8.90 18.79 -2.92
C HIS A 485 7.95 17.91 -2.11
N VAL A 486 8.42 17.46 -0.95
CA VAL A 486 7.68 16.61 -0.02
C VAL A 486 7.50 17.35 1.31
N LYS A 487 6.26 17.47 1.78
CA LYS A 487 5.93 18.18 3.03
C LYS A 487 5.64 17.18 4.14
N LEU A 488 6.48 17.19 5.16
CA LEU A 488 6.45 16.23 6.27
C LEU A 488 6.17 16.98 7.57
N PHE A 489 5.45 16.33 8.49
CA PHE A 489 5.25 16.82 9.85
C PHE A 489 5.90 15.84 10.83
N VAL A 490 6.87 16.33 11.59
CA VAL A 490 7.72 15.52 12.47
C VAL A 490 7.51 15.98 13.92
N PRO A 491 7.28 15.05 14.88
CA PRO A 491 7.17 15.42 16.28
C PRO A 491 8.54 15.84 16.84
N VAL A 492 8.52 16.77 17.80
CA VAL A 492 9.69 17.14 18.60
C VAL A 492 9.40 16.86 20.06
N PHE A 493 10.40 16.31 20.75
CA PHE A 493 10.33 15.93 22.15
C PHE A 493 11.24 16.81 23.01
N GLU A 494 10.92 16.90 24.30
CA GLU A 494 11.76 17.52 25.31
C GLU A 494 12.56 16.44 26.06
N PRO A 495 13.87 16.63 26.27
CA PRO A 495 14.70 17.78 25.88
C PRO A 495 14.91 17.88 24.35
N LEU A 496 15.03 19.11 23.83
CA LEU A 496 15.19 19.35 22.39
C LEU A 496 16.46 18.65 21.88
N PRO A 497 16.35 17.73 20.91
CA PRO A 497 17.52 17.07 20.33
C PRO A 497 18.40 18.04 19.56
N PRO A 498 19.71 17.77 19.41
CA PRO A 498 20.61 18.62 18.61
C PRO A 498 20.31 18.58 17.10
N GLN A 499 19.83 17.45 16.59
CA GLN A 499 19.53 17.24 15.17
C GLN A 499 18.64 16.01 14.96
N TYR A 500 17.97 15.95 13.80
CA TYR A 500 17.38 14.73 13.26
C TYR A 500 18.10 14.31 11.98
N PHE A 501 17.91 13.06 11.57
CA PHE A 501 18.46 12.56 10.31
C PHE A 501 17.33 12.28 9.33
N LEU A 502 17.41 12.89 8.15
CA LEU A 502 16.57 12.54 7.01
C LEU A 502 17.35 11.59 6.12
N ARG A 503 16.87 10.35 6.01
CA ARG A 503 17.51 9.32 5.20
C ARG A 503 16.60 8.93 4.07
N VAL A 504 17.08 9.06 2.83
CA VAL A 504 16.38 8.61 1.63
C VAL A 504 17.11 7.42 1.06
N VAL A 505 16.45 6.26 1.04
CA VAL A 505 17.04 4.97 0.67
C VAL A 505 16.27 4.37 -0.49
N SER A 506 16.95 3.91 -1.55
CA SER A 506 16.26 3.18 -2.62
C SER A 506 15.64 1.89 -2.09
N ASP A 507 14.49 1.48 -2.60
CA ASP A 507 13.87 0.19 -2.26
C ASP A 507 14.67 -1.00 -2.83
N ARG A 508 15.30 -0.82 -3.99
CA ARG A 508 15.90 -1.92 -4.79
C ARG A 508 17.42 -1.87 -4.90
N TRP A 509 18.01 -0.68 -4.82
CA TRP A 509 19.43 -0.50 -5.07
C TRP A 509 20.24 -0.57 -3.77
N ILE A 510 21.32 -1.36 -3.81
CA ILE A 510 22.32 -1.45 -2.74
C ILE A 510 23.24 -0.23 -2.84
N ALA A 511 23.56 0.38 -1.70
CA ALA A 511 24.38 1.60 -1.56
C ALA A 511 23.79 2.87 -2.21
N ALA A 512 22.52 2.83 -2.64
CA ALA A 512 21.78 4.02 -3.07
C ALA A 512 21.03 4.59 -1.87
N GLU A 513 21.75 5.34 -1.03
CA GLU A 513 21.20 6.06 0.11
C GLU A 513 21.79 7.45 0.21
N THR A 514 21.03 8.37 0.77
CA THR A 514 21.49 9.73 1.05
C THR A 514 20.93 10.15 2.40
N GLN A 515 21.82 10.62 3.28
CA GLN A 515 21.48 11.06 4.61
C GLN A 515 21.76 12.55 4.76
N LEU A 516 20.78 13.30 5.25
CA LEU A 516 20.84 14.73 5.47
C LEU A 516 20.58 15.02 6.96
N PRO A 517 21.58 15.53 7.72
CA PRO A 517 21.37 15.96 9.09
C PRO A 517 20.62 17.30 9.13
N VAL A 518 19.51 17.33 9.88
CA VAL A 518 18.70 18.53 10.11
C VAL A 518 19.06 19.08 11.49
N SER A 519 19.87 20.14 11.53
CA SER A 519 20.33 20.71 12.79
C SER A 519 19.28 21.60 13.47
N PHE A 520 19.14 21.46 14.78
CA PHE A 520 18.26 22.27 15.63
C PHE A 520 19.02 23.28 16.50
N ARG A 521 20.32 23.49 16.26
CA ARG A 521 21.16 24.39 17.08
C ARG A 521 20.63 25.83 17.15
N HIS A 522 20.03 26.31 16.07
CA HIS A 522 19.43 27.65 15.99
C HIS A 522 17.90 27.58 15.94
N LEU A 523 17.31 26.44 16.32
CA LEU A 523 15.88 26.26 16.32
C LEU A 523 15.26 26.92 17.55
N ILE A 524 14.52 28.00 17.32
CA ILE A 524 13.69 28.63 18.34
C ILE A 524 12.30 27.99 18.25
N LEU A 525 11.94 27.21 19.27
CA LEU A 525 10.60 26.68 19.38
C LEU A 525 9.65 27.77 19.88
N PRO A 526 8.40 27.83 19.35
CA PRO A 526 7.41 28.78 19.83
C PRO A 526 7.08 28.52 21.30
N GLU A 527 6.60 29.56 21.98
CA GLU A 527 6.12 29.47 23.35
C GLU A 527 5.03 28.40 23.48
N LYS A 528 4.95 27.77 24.67
CA LYS A 528 3.91 26.78 24.92
C LYS A 528 2.56 27.51 24.94
N ASN A 529 1.63 27.03 24.12
CA ASN A 529 0.26 27.56 24.11
C ASN A 529 -0.30 27.58 25.54
N LEU A 530 -0.86 28.72 25.93
CA LEU A 530 -1.63 28.81 27.17
C LEU A 530 -2.79 27.82 27.12
N PRO A 531 -3.16 27.20 28.25
CA PRO A 531 -4.32 26.32 28.30
C PRO A 531 -5.56 27.09 27.81
N PRO A 532 -6.46 26.43 27.06
CA PRO A 532 -7.71 27.06 26.66
C PRO A 532 -8.50 27.46 27.91
N THR A 533 -9.26 28.55 27.81
CA THR A 533 -10.14 28.97 28.90
C THR A 533 -11.11 27.85 29.23
N GLU A 534 -11.17 27.45 30.50
CA GLU A 534 -12.06 26.38 30.94
C GLU A 534 -13.52 26.76 30.70
N LEU A 535 -14.28 25.77 30.23
CA LEU A 535 -15.73 25.90 30.09
C LEU A 535 -16.34 25.75 31.49
N LEU A 536 -16.87 26.85 32.02
CA LEU A 536 -17.49 26.87 33.33
C LEU A 536 -18.83 26.12 33.28
N ASP A 537 -19.13 25.34 34.31
CA ASP A 537 -20.42 24.68 34.50
C ASP A 537 -21.47 25.69 34.96
N LEU A 538 -21.85 26.57 34.04
CA LEU A 538 -22.86 27.58 34.25
C LEU A 538 -24.24 27.00 33.98
N GLN A 539 -25.23 27.48 34.74
CA GLN A 539 -26.62 27.19 34.43
C GLN A 539 -26.93 27.67 33.00
N PRO A 540 -27.40 26.79 32.10
CA PRO A 540 -27.66 27.15 30.70
C PRO A 540 -28.60 28.35 30.60
N LEU A 541 -28.17 29.36 29.84
CA LEU A 541 -28.88 30.63 29.79
C LEU A 541 -30.17 30.49 28.97
N PRO A 542 -31.35 30.82 29.51
CA PRO A 542 -32.58 30.82 28.72
C PRO A 542 -32.57 31.97 27.72
N ILE A 543 -33.31 31.82 26.62
CA ILE A 543 -33.40 32.86 25.58
C ILE A 543 -34.00 34.17 26.14
N SER A 544 -34.82 34.09 27.19
CA SER A 544 -35.36 35.24 27.92
C SER A 544 -34.28 36.15 28.54
N ALA A 545 -33.02 35.73 28.58
CA ALA A 545 -31.91 36.58 29.01
C ALA A 545 -31.61 37.72 28.02
N LEU A 546 -32.11 37.66 26.77
CA LEU A 546 -31.98 38.74 25.78
C LEU A 546 -32.79 39.98 26.13
N ARG A 547 -33.85 39.84 26.95
CA ARG A 547 -34.73 40.94 27.43
C ARG A 547 -35.38 41.74 26.30
N ASN A 548 -35.61 41.12 25.15
CA ASN A 548 -36.23 41.76 23.99
C ASN A 548 -37.04 40.71 23.21
N GLU A 549 -38.36 40.84 23.24
CA GLU A 549 -39.29 39.87 22.64
C GLU A 549 -39.03 39.63 21.14
N LYS A 550 -38.53 40.64 20.41
CA LYS A 550 -38.22 40.50 18.97
C LYS A 550 -37.00 39.61 18.72
N TRP A 551 -36.00 39.67 19.59
CA TRP A 551 -34.78 38.85 19.50
C TRP A 551 -35.02 37.44 20.03
N GLU A 552 -35.85 37.32 21.06
CA GLU A 552 -36.26 36.03 21.60
C GLU A 552 -37.04 35.20 20.56
N GLN A 553 -37.90 35.84 19.76
CA GLN A 553 -38.64 35.19 18.67
C GLN A 553 -37.74 34.57 17.59
N LEU A 554 -36.53 35.09 17.34
CA LEU A 554 -35.60 34.54 16.35
C LEU A 554 -35.07 33.15 16.76
N TYR A 555 -34.92 32.91 18.06
CA TYR A 555 -34.36 31.67 18.60
C TYR A 555 -35.41 30.72 19.19
N LYS A 556 -36.61 31.21 19.50
CA LYS A 556 -37.70 30.47 20.17
C LYS A 556 -38.09 29.16 19.49
N ASP A 557 -38.07 29.14 18.15
CA ASP A 557 -38.38 27.96 17.34
C ASP A 557 -37.13 27.13 16.97
N ALA A 558 -35.94 27.60 17.36
CA ALA A 558 -34.67 26.94 17.07
C ALA A 558 -34.17 26.12 18.27
N PHE A 559 -34.14 26.69 19.48
CA PHE A 559 -33.73 26.00 20.72
C PHE A 559 -34.34 26.71 21.94
N PRO A 560 -34.41 26.10 23.14
CA PRO A 560 -34.96 26.76 24.33
C PRO A 560 -33.91 27.47 25.22
N GLN A 561 -32.64 27.07 25.15
CA GLN A 561 -31.54 27.58 25.99
C GLN A 561 -30.25 27.66 25.16
N PHE A 562 -29.39 28.63 25.47
CA PHE A 562 -28.07 28.77 24.86
C PHE A 562 -27.15 27.62 25.31
N ASN A 563 -26.24 27.22 24.42
CA ASN A 563 -25.24 26.21 24.77
C ASN A 563 -24.23 26.76 25.81
N PRO A 564 -23.41 25.89 26.43
CA PRO A 564 -22.46 26.33 27.47
C PRO A 564 -21.46 27.40 27.01
N VAL A 565 -20.95 27.32 25.78
CA VAL A 565 -19.99 28.29 25.22
C VAL A 565 -20.66 29.65 25.04
N GLN A 566 -21.86 29.67 24.49
CA GLN A 566 -22.68 30.87 24.33
C GLN A 566 -23.03 31.48 25.69
N THR A 567 -23.43 30.65 26.67
CA THR A 567 -23.77 31.07 28.03
C THR A 567 -22.60 31.76 28.72
N GLN A 568 -21.40 31.19 28.65
CA GLN A 568 -20.19 31.76 29.25
C GLN A 568 -19.76 33.08 28.58
N VAL A 569 -19.92 33.18 27.26
CA VAL A 569 -19.50 34.35 26.48
C VAL A 569 -20.59 35.45 26.45
N PHE A 570 -21.84 35.13 26.78
CA PHE A 570 -23.00 36.01 26.65
C PHE A 570 -22.79 37.38 27.30
N ASN A 571 -22.34 37.44 28.55
CA ASN A 571 -22.15 38.71 29.25
C ASN A 571 -21.10 39.60 28.58
N ALA A 572 -19.99 39.02 28.11
CA ALA A 572 -18.92 39.76 27.47
C ALA A 572 -19.26 40.23 26.04
N VAL A 573 -20.21 39.58 25.37
CA VAL A 573 -20.58 39.92 23.99
C VAL A 573 -21.86 40.75 23.91
N TYR A 574 -22.85 40.45 24.75
CA TYR A 574 -24.16 41.12 24.72
C TYR A 574 -24.25 42.32 25.69
N ASN A 575 -23.60 42.24 26.85
CA ASN A 575 -23.74 43.26 27.92
C ASN A 575 -22.55 44.22 28.05
N SER A 576 -21.38 43.94 27.48
CA SER A 576 -20.25 44.86 27.40
C SER A 576 -19.97 45.29 25.96
N ASP A 577 -19.10 46.30 25.76
CA ASP A 577 -18.74 46.85 24.44
C ASP A 577 -17.27 46.60 24.05
N ASP A 578 -16.57 45.74 24.81
CA ASP A 578 -15.17 45.41 24.58
C ASP A 578 -14.97 44.53 23.33
N ASN A 579 -13.75 44.52 22.80
CA ASN A 579 -13.36 43.59 21.74
C ASN A 579 -13.22 42.17 22.30
N VAL A 580 -13.91 41.20 21.70
CA VAL A 580 -13.93 39.80 22.17
C VAL A 580 -13.32 38.87 21.11
N PHE A 581 -12.43 37.98 21.54
CA PHE A 581 -11.94 36.86 20.74
C PHE A 581 -12.58 35.55 21.19
N VAL A 582 -13.21 34.82 20.26
CA VAL A 582 -13.88 33.55 20.57
C VAL A 582 -13.30 32.42 19.74
N GLY A 583 -12.36 31.69 20.35
CA GLY A 583 -11.78 30.47 19.79
C GLY A 583 -12.59 29.25 20.23
N ALA A 584 -13.49 28.78 19.38
CA ALA A 584 -14.21 27.52 19.60
C ALA A 584 -14.18 26.64 18.34
N PRO A 585 -14.30 25.30 18.47
CA PRO A 585 -14.39 24.41 17.32
C PRO A 585 -15.45 24.84 16.33
N SER A 586 -15.24 24.43 15.08
CA SER A 586 -16.26 24.45 14.03
C SER A 586 -17.50 23.75 14.56
N GLY A 587 -18.44 24.51 15.13
CA GLY A 587 -19.76 24.03 15.46
C GLY A 587 -20.35 24.34 16.81
N SER A 588 -19.56 24.99 17.64
CA SER A 588 -19.96 25.44 18.96
C SER A 588 -20.93 26.64 18.94
N GLY A 589 -21.58 26.94 17.81
CA GLY A 589 -22.49 28.08 17.72
C GLY A 589 -21.80 29.45 17.67
N LYS A 590 -20.58 29.54 17.13
CA LYS A 590 -19.85 30.82 16.99
C LYS A 590 -20.59 31.87 16.16
N SER A 591 -21.39 31.43 15.17
CA SER A 591 -22.29 32.29 14.42
C SER A 591 -23.20 33.04 15.39
N VAL A 592 -23.86 32.30 16.30
CA VAL A 592 -24.75 32.85 17.35
C VAL A 592 -24.06 33.85 18.26
N ILE A 593 -22.77 33.65 18.54
CA ILE A 593 -22.01 34.62 19.32
C ILE A 593 -21.78 35.91 18.51
N ALA A 594 -21.52 35.82 17.20
CA ALA A 594 -21.46 36.99 16.33
C ALA A 594 -22.83 37.68 16.21
N GLU A 595 -23.94 36.94 16.23
CA GLU A 595 -25.29 37.53 16.32
C GLU A 595 -25.53 38.27 17.60
N LEU A 596 -25.12 37.74 18.75
CA LEU A 596 -25.30 38.45 20.02
C LEU A 596 -24.66 39.85 19.95
N ALA A 597 -23.50 39.97 19.31
CA ALA A 597 -22.87 41.26 19.04
C ALA A 597 -23.70 42.14 18.07
N LEU A 598 -24.28 41.56 17.02
CA LEU A 598 -25.18 42.27 16.10
C LEU A 598 -26.48 42.71 16.77
N LEU A 599 -27.11 41.85 17.58
CA LEU A 599 -28.32 42.13 18.33
C LEU A 599 -28.06 43.23 19.36
N ARG A 600 -26.90 43.22 20.03
CA ARG A 600 -26.44 44.34 20.89
C ARG A 600 -26.38 45.64 20.08
N LEU A 601 -25.71 45.63 18.92
CA LEU A 601 -25.55 46.79 18.04
C LEU A 601 -26.90 47.32 17.53
N LEU A 602 -27.78 46.43 17.07
CA LEU A 602 -29.12 46.74 16.57
C LEU A 602 -30.06 47.24 17.68
N THR A 603 -29.80 46.87 18.93
CA THR A 603 -30.52 47.38 20.11
C THR A 603 -30.06 48.78 20.50
N HIS A 604 -28.77 49.10 20.34
CA HIS A 604 -28.22 50.43 20.66
C HIS A 604 -28.43 51.45 19.54
N SER A 605 -28.32 51.05 18.27
CA SER A 605 -28.63 51.91 17.13
C SER A 605 -29.08 51.10 15.91
N PRO A 606 -30.34 51.24 15.48
CA PRO A 606 -30.90 50.48 14.34
C PRO A 606 -30.38 50.93 12.97
N ALA A 607 -29.64 52.05 12.91
CA ALA A 607 -28.99 52.56 11.70
C ALA A 607 -27.47 52.25 11.64
N SER A 608 -26.97 51.49 12.61
CA SER A 608 -25.56 51.12 12.69
C SER A 608 -25.18 50.14 11.58
N ARG A 609 -23.97 50.31 11.03
CA ARG A 609 -23.43 49.41 10.01
C ARG A 609 -22.50 48.41 10.67
N ALA A 610 -22.77 47.12 10.47
CA ALA A 610 -21.86 46.05 10.82
C ALA A 610 -21.27 45.45 9.54
N VAL A 611 -19.98 45.13 9.58
CA VAL A 611 -19.30 44.41 8.49
C VAL A 611 -18.88 43.06 9.04
N TYR A 612 -19.44 41.99 8.49
CA TYR A 612 -19.05 40.62 8.81
C TYR A 612 -18.17 40.07 7.70
N LEU A 613 -16.94 39.69 8.05
CA LEU A 613 -15.94 39.23 7.10
C LEU A 613 -15.77 37.73 7.21
N VAL A 614 -15.78 37.05 6.06
CA VAL A 614 -15.43 35.64 5.91
C VAL A 614 -14.43 35.48 4.78
N PRO A 615 -13.50 34.51 4.86
CA PRO A 615 -12.41 34.38 3.90
C PRO A 615 -12.81 33.76 2.55
N HIS A 616 -14.06 33.30 2.38
CA HIS A 616 -14.52 32.60 1.16
C HIS A 616 -15.93 33.04 0.74
N ASP A 617 -16.12 33.32 -0.55
CA ASP A 617 -17.40 33.77 -1.13
C ASP A 617 -18.55 32.79 -0.88
N ALA A 618 -18.32 31.48 -1.04
CA ALA A 618 -19.36 30.47 -0.77
C ALA A 618 -19.80 30.44 0.71
N LEU A 619 -18.90 30.78 1.64
CA LEU A 619 -19.22 30.93 3.05
C LEU A 619 -19.94 32.26 3.29
N ALA A 620 -19.60 33.31 2.53
CA ALA A 620 -20.33 34.58 2.56
C ALA A 620 -21.76 34.38 2.06
N ASP A 621 -21.99 33.60 0.99
CA ASP A 621 -23.32 33.27 0.48
C ASP A 621 -24.12 32.42 1.47
N ILE A 622 -23.46 31.50 2.18
CA ILE A 622 -24.10 30.66 3.20
C ILE A 622 -24.40 31.44 4.45
N VAL A 623 -23.45 32.22 4.98
CA VAL A 623 -23.68 33.11 6.12
C VAL A 623 -24.69 34.16 5.72
N PHE A 624 -24.66 34.68 4.50
CA PHE A 624 -25.70 35.57 3.99
C PHE A 624 -27.04 34.85 3.99
N ALA A 625 -27.15 33.64 3.42
CA ALA A 625 -28.37 32.84 3.39
C ALA A 625 -28.83 32.32 4.77
N ASP A 626 -27.92 32.08 5.70
CA ASP A 626 -28.11 31.55 7.05
C ASP A 626 -28.37 32.69 8.05
N TRP A 627 -27.68 33.82 8.00
CA TRP A 627 -28.07 35.07 8.69
C TRP A 627 -29.40 35.59 8.14
N TYR A 628 -29.70 35.24 6.91
CA TYR A 628 -30.99 35.43 6.28
C TYR A 628 -32.03 34.38 6.69
N HIS A 629 -31.64 33.20 7.21
CA HIS A 629 -32.61 32.15 7.59
C HIS A 629 -32.62 31.68 9.05
N LYS A 630 -31.60 31.92 9.88
CA LYS A 630 -31.52 31.57 11.31
C LYS A 630 -30.23 31.96 12.02
N PHE A 631 -29.08 31.75 11.38
CA PHE A 631 -27.73 31.67 11.94
C PHE A 631 -27.44 30.39 12.84
N GLY A 632 -26.64 29.38 12.36
CA GLY A 632 -26.39 28.02 12.99
C GLY A 632 -25.05 27.26 12.64
N ALA A 633 -24.72 26.05 13.21
CA ALA A 633 -23.33 25.46 13.44
C ALA A 633 -22.95 23.93 13.08
N ARG A 634 -21.92 23.19 13.68
CA ARG A 634 -20.91 22.10 13.17
C ARG A 634 -20.28 20.95 14.18
N PHE A 635 -19.17 20.13 13.87
CA PHE A 635 -18.75 18.64 14.16
C PHE A 635 -17.24 18.09 14.34
N ASN A 636 -16.92 16.72 14.28
CA ASN A 636 -15.67 15.88 14.68
C ASN A 636 -15.28 14.46 13.94
N LEU A 637 -14.03 13.80 13.95
CA LEU A 637 -13.28 12.85 12.92
C LEU A 637 -12.66 11.36 13.15
N LYS A 638 -12.00 10.69 12.09
CA LYS A 638 -11.11 9.38 12.02
C LYS A 638 -9.93 9.26 10.92
N GLY A 639 -9.23 8.10 10.61
CA GLY A 639 -8.11 7.96 9.55
C GLY A 639 -7.67 6.52 8.99
N PHE A 640 -6.85 6.37 7.89
CA PHE A 640 -6.54 5.12 7.05
C PHE A 640 -5.06 4.92 6.49
N ASN A 641 -4.66 3.74 5.90
CA ASN A 641 -3.26 3.37 5.50
C ASN A 641 -3.04 2.77 4.07
N ILE A 642 -2.91 3.58 3.00
CA ILE A 642 -2.45 3.13 1.65
C ILE A 642 -1.65 4.25 0.97
N SER A 643 -0.53 3.98 0.28
CA SER A 643 0.34 5.01 -0.34
C SER A 643 -0.14 5.51 -1.72
N HIS A 644 -0.52 4.61 -2.63
CA HIS A 644 -1.02 4.98 -3.97
C HIS A 644 -2.46 5.51 -3.92
N ALA A 645 -2.69 6.77 -4.33
CA ALA A 645 -3.98 7.44 -4.19
C ALA A 645 -5.16 6.77 -4.92
N GLY A 646 -4.96 6.30 -6.16
CA GLY A 646 -6.02 5.61 -6.91
C GLY A 646 -6.45 4.29 -6.28
N SER A 647 -5.48 3.51 -5.79
CA SER A 647 -5.73 2.25 -5.08
C SER A 647 -6.30 2.51 -3.69
N ARG A 648 -5.86 3.59 -3.02
CA ARG A 648 -6.37 4.03 -1.73
C ARG A 648 -7.86 4.38 -1.82
N LEU A 649 -8.26 5.16 -2.82
CA LEU A 649 -9.65 5.54 -3.04
C LEU A 649 -10.55 4.32 -3.35
N ALA A 650 -10.08 3.40 -4.19
CA ALA A 650 -10.82 2.16 -4.48
C ALA A 650 -10.96 1.27 -3.23
N ALA A 651 -9.90 1.16 -2.43
CA ALA A 651 -9.91 0.41 -1.18
C ALA A 651 -10.74 1.08 -0.07
N MET A 652 -11.01 2.39 -0.15
CA MET A 652 -11.89 3.11 0.79
C MET A 652 -13.38 2.85 0.55
N THR A 653 -13.80 2.41 -0.65
CA THR A 653 -15.22 2.21 -1.00
C THR A 653 -15.95 1.26 -0.03
N ARG A 654 -15.38 0.08 0.25
CA ARG A 654 -15.96 -0.89 1.19
C ARG A 654 -15.99 -0.36 2.63
N PRO A 655 -14.89 0.18 3.19
CA PRO A 655 -14.91 0.86 4.49
C PRO A 655 -15.93 2.00 4.60
N ILE A 656 -16.16 2.79 3.55
CA ILE A 656 -17.19 3.84 3.51
C ILE A 656 -18.57 3.20 3.69
N TYR A 657 -18.89 2.16 2.91
CA TYR A 657 -20.14 1.41 3.04
C TYR A 657 -20.33 0.83 4.46
N ASN A 658 -19.27 0.23 5.02
CA ASN A 658 -19.32 -0.30 6.39
C ASN A 658 -19.48 0.79 7.45
N ALA A 659 -18.85 1.95 7.29
CA ALA A 659 -18.98 3.08 8.19
C ALA A 659 -20.42 3.62 8.19
N ILE A 660 -21.07 3.66 7.01
CA ILE A 660 -22.50 3.98 6.88
C ILE A 660 -23.34 2.97 7.67
N LEU A 661 -23.09 1.67 7.49
CA LEU A 661 -23.83 0.61 8.19
C LEU A 661 -23.66 0.66 9.71
N ARG A 662 -22.43 0.89 10.19
CA ARG A 662 -22.10 0.86 11.62
C ARG A 662 -22.52 2.13 12.35
N HIS A 663 -22.37 3.30 11.72
CA HIS A 663 -22.52 4.58 12.39
C HIS A 663 -23.82 5.29 12.05
N ALA A 664 -24.29 5.21 10.80
CA ALA A 664 -25.44 5.99 10.37
C ALA A 664 -26.77 5.24 10.47
N GLY A 665 -26.79 3.90 10.40
CA GLY A 665 -28.05 3.14 10.46
C GLY A 665 -29.03 3.54 9.35
N SER A 666 -30.13 4.21 9.71
CA SER A 666 -31.12 4.80 8.79
C SER A 666 -31.00 6.32 8.59
N ARG A 667 -30.04 6.98 9.27
CA ARG A 667 -29.87 8.43 9.31
C ARG A 667 -29.10 8.95 8.08
N PRO A 668 -29.22 10.25 7.72
CA PRO A 668 -28.57 10.85 6.56
C PRO A 668 -27.04 10.87 6.65
N VAL A 669 -26.37 10.63 5.52
CA VAL A 669 -24.90 10.59 5.40
C VAL A 669 -24.40 11.41 4.22
N ALA A 670 -23.35 12.19 4.44
CA ALA A 670 -22.59 12.85 3.37
C ALA A 670 -21.19 12.26 3.25
N VAL A 671 -20.75 11.93 2.03
CA VAL A 671 -19.40 11.43 1.74
C VAL A 671 -18.68 12.44 0.85
N PHE A 672 -17.63 13.09 1.36
CA PHE A 672 -16.78 13.98 0.57
C PHE A 672 -15.66 13.20 -0.13
N VAL A 673 -15.48 13.41 -1.42
CA VAL A 673 -14.48 12.70 -2.25
C VAL A 673 -13.61 13.67 -3.06
N PRO A 674 -12.44 13.25 -3.57
CA PRO A 674 -11.48 14.23 -4.06
C PRO A 674 -11.79 14.86 -5.41
N SER A 675 -12.59 14.18 -6.25
CA SER A 675 -12.83 14.62 -7.62
C SER A 675 -14.27 14.35 -8.06
N ARG A 676 -14.69 15.08 -9.11
CA ARG A 676 -15.99 14.90 -9.76
C ARG A 676 -16.20 13.48 -10.28
N ARG A 677 -15.16 12.90 -10.90
CA ARG A 677 -15.19 11.53 -11.42
C ARG A 677 -15.37 10.52 -10.30
N HIS A 678 -14.68 10.73 -9.16
CA HIS A 678 -14.79 9.84 -8.00
C HIS A 678 -16.19 9.90 -7.36
N ALA A 679 -16.85 11.06 -7.33
CA ALA A 679 -18.20 11.19 -6.77
C ALA A 679 -19.20 10.30 -7.49
N ARG A 680 -19.14 10.28 -8.83
CA ARG A 680 -20.01 9.43 -9.65
C ARG A 680 -19.69 7.94 -9.49
N VAL A 681 -18.40 7.58 -9.52
CA VAL A 681 -17.96 6.17 -9.41
C VAL A 681 -18.32 5.60 -8.04
N LEU A 682 -18.04 6.33 -6.96
CA LEU A 682 -18.36 5.87 -5.60
C LEU A 682 -19.87 5.70 -5.39
N ALA A 683 -20.70 6.61 -5.91
CA ALA A 683 -22.15 6.46 -5.82
C ALA A 683 -22.65 5.18 -6.50
N ALA A 684 -22.12 4.85 -7.69
CA ALA A 684 -22.44 3.61 -8.39
C ALA A 684 -21.94 2.36 -7.62
N ASP A 685 -20.71 2.41 -7.09
CA ASP A 685 -20.14 1.29 -6.33
C ASP A 685 -20.92 1.01 -5.03
N LEU A 686 -21.38 2.06 -4.33
CA LEU A 686 -22.20 1.91 -3.11
C LEU A 686 -23.55 1.26 -3.41
N LEU A 687 -24.16 1.55 -4.57
CA LEU A 687 -25.38 0.89 -5.03
C LEU A 687 -25.13 -0.57 -5.41
N ALA A 688 -24.01 -0.86 -6.10
CA ALA A 688 -23.63 -2.22 -6.43
C ALA A 688 -23.38 -3.07 -5.17
N LEU A 689 -22.74 -2.50 -4.14
CA LEU A 689 -22.55 -3.16 -2.84
C LEU A 689 -23.88 -3.37 -2.11
N ALA A 690 -24.81 -2.42 -2.16
CA ALA A 690 -26.15 -2.61 -1.58
C ALA A 690 -26.95 -3.71 -2.30
N GLY A 691 -26.82 -3.80 -3.63
CA GLY A 691 -27.38 -4.89 -4.43
C GLY A 691 -26.78 -6.25 -4.08
N ALA A 692 -25.47 -6.33 -3.84
CA ALA A 692 -24.80 -7.56 -3.41
C ALA A 692 -25.23 -8.05 -2.02
N HIS A 693 -25.83 -7.18 -1.19
CA HIS A 693 -26.42 -7.52 0.10
C HIS A 693 -27.96 -7.68 0.04
N ASP A 694 -28.52 -7.96 -1.14
CA ASP A 694 -29.97 -8.17 -1.40
C ASP A 694 -30.88 -7.03 -0.92
N THR A 695 -30.36 -5.81 -0.79
CA THR A 695 -31.13 -4.63 -0.36
C THR A 695 -30.88 -3.40 -1.27
N PRO A 696 -31.22 -3.49 -2.57
CA PRO A 696 -30.87 -2.46 -3.57
C PRO A 696 -31.52 -1.09 -3.31
N GLY A 697 -32.69 -1.04 -2.67
CA GLY A 697 -33.40 0.20 -2.33
C GLY A 697 -33.13 0.72 -0.91
N ARG A 698 -32.11 0.19 -0.20
CA ARG A 698 -31.89 0.47 1.23
C ARG A 698 -31.75 1.96 1.55
N PHE A 699 -31.19 2.74 0.64
CA PHE A 699 -30.88 4.15 0.88
C PHE A 699 -32.05 5.08 0.54
N LEU A 700 -33.12 4.58 -0.10
CA LEU A 700 -34.35 5.34 -0.32
C LEU A 700 -35.28 5.11 0.87
N ARG A 701 -35.62 6.17 1.59
CA ARG A 701 -36.47 6.09 2.79
C ARG A 701 -37.87 6.62 2.58
N ALA A 702 -38.12 7.31 1.48
CA ALA A 702 -39.44 7.75 1.06
C ALA A 702 -40.09 6.74 0.10
N ARG A 703 -41.43 6.79 0.00
CA ARG A 703 -42.15 6.03 -1.04
C ARG A 703 -41.73 6.55 -2.42
N PRO A 704 -41.47 5.67 -3.40
CA PRO A 704 -41.04 6.07 -4.74
C PRO A 704 -41.94 7.14 -5.38
N ASP A 705 -43.25 7.03 -5.17
CA ASP A 705 -44.26 7.96 -5.71
C ASP A 705 -44.10 9.41 -5.22
N LEU A 706 -43.60 9.61 -3.99
CA LEU A 706 -43.39 10.94 -3.41
C LEU A 706 -42.09 11.61 -3.90
N VAL A 707 -41.15 10.81 -4.40
CA VAL A 707 -39.83 11.26 -4.87
C VAL A 707 -39.86 11.53 -6.38
N GLN A 708 -40.74 10.85 -7.11
CA GLN A 708 -40.89 10.98 -8.57
C GLN A 708 -41.02 12.44 -9.07
N PRO A 709 -41.81 13.33 -8.45
CA PRO A 709 -41.94 14.72 -8.89
C PRO A 709 -40.65 15.55 -8.76
N PHE A 710 -39.73 15.13 -7.89
CA PHE A 710 -38.41 15.72 -7.77
C PHE A 710 -37.45 15.13 -8.81
N LEU A 711 -37.54 13.84 -9.10
CA LEU A 711 -36.74 13.15 -10.12
C LEU A 711 -37.01 13.67 -11.53
N ASP A 712 -38.25 14.03 -11.84
CA ASP A 712 -38.65 14.58 -13.14
C ASP A 712 -38.03 15.96 -13.40
N LYS A 713 -37.69 16.70 -12.34
CA LYS A 713 -37.02 18.01 -12.42
C LYS A 713 -35.50 17.92 -12.56
N VAL A 714 -34.91 16.75 -12.31
CA VAL A 714 -33.46 16.53 -12.40
C VAL A 714 -33.05 16.38 -13.87
N GLN A 715 -32.10 17.19 -14.34
CA GLN A 715 -31.63 17.16 -15.73
C GLN A 715 -30.62 16.04 -15.99
N ASP A 716 -29.73 15.75 -15.04
CA ASP A 716 -28.75 14.68 -15.16
C ASP A 716 -29.41 13.29 -15.05
N ARG A 717 -29.38 12.54 -16.15
CA ARG A 717 -29.94 11.18 -16.25
C ARG A 717 -29.29 10.22 -15.25
N THR A 718 -27.97 10.26 -15.12
CA THR A 718 -27.25 9.38 -14.19
C THR A 718 -27.54 9.73 -12.74
N LEU A 719 -27.70 11.02 -12.42
CA LEU A 719 -28.10 11.47 -11.09
C LEU A 719 -29.52 11.01 -10.76
N ARG A 720 -30.44 11.08 -11.73
CA ARG A 720 -31.82 10.61 -11.56
C ARG A 720 -31.86 9.12 -11.20
N GLU A 721 -31.07 8.29 -11.88
CA GLU A 721 -31.00 6.84 -11.63
C GLU A 721 -30.44 6.54 -10.22
N THR A 722 -29.38 7.22 -9.78
CA THR A 722 -28.82 6.99 -8.43
C THR A 722 -29.72 7.54 -7.33
N LEU A 723 -30.34 8.70 -7.56
CA LEU A 723 -31.23 9.37 -6.60
C LEU A 723 -32.52 8.57 -6.38
N ALA A 724 -33.02 7.89 -7.42
CA ALA A 724 -34.15 6.97 -7.32
C ALA A 724 -33.85 5.77 -6.39
N ALA A 725 -32.59 5.39 -6.23
CA ALA A 725 -32.15 4.39 -5.26
C ALA A 725 -31.76 4.98 -3.89
N GLY A 726 -31.91 6.30 -3.71
CA GLY A 726 -31.63 7.03 -2.47
C GLY A 726 -30.18 7.50 -2.29
N VAL A 727 -29.40 7.54 -3.39
CA VAL A 727 -28.00 8.00 -3.41
C VAL A 727 -27.83 9.20 -4.36
N ALA A 728 -27.57 10.38 -3.80
CA ALA A 728 -27.20 11.56 -4.57
C ALA A 728 -25.69 11.61 -4.83
N TYR A 729 -25.26 12.22 -5.94
CA TYR A 729 -23.88 12.69 -6.09
C TYR A 729 -23.84 14.15 -6.55
N LEU A 730 -22.91 14.93 -6.01
CA LEU A 730 -22.79 16.37 -6.25
C LEU A 730 -21.36 16.76 -6.64
N HIS A 731 -21.23 17.58 -7.68
CA HIS A 731 -19.98 18.22 -8.09
C HIS A 731 -20.25 19.59 -8.73
N ALA A 732 -19.22 20.41 -8.97
CA ALA A 732 -19.41 21.77 -9.49
C ALA A 732 -20.14 21.81 -10.84
N GLY A 733 -19.97 20.78 -11.69
CA GLY A 733 -20.69 20.66 -12.96
C GLY A 733 -22.19 20.29 -12.86
N VAL A 734 -22.73 19.95 -11.68
CA VAL A 734 -24.17 19.72 -11.49
C VAL A 734 -24.87 21.08 -11.41
N CYS A 735 -25.95 21.25 -12.17
CA CYS A 735 -26.69 22.51 -12.23
C CYS A 735 -27.30 22.86 -10.86
N ALA A 736 -27.53 24.15 -10.61
CA ALA A 736 -28.04 24.62 -9.31
C ALA A 736 -29.47 24.13 -9.00
N GLY A 737 -30.26 23.77 -10.02
CA GLY A 737 -31.58 23.15 -9.85
C GLY A 737 -31.48 21.73 -9.28
N ASP A 738 -30.74 20.86 -9.97
CA ASP A 738 -30.49 19.46 -9.57
C ASP A 738 -29.82 19.37 -8.19
N ARG A 739 -28.88 20.29 -7.92
CA ARG A 739 -28.21 20.37 -6.61
C ARG A 739 -29.17 20.68 -5.48
N ARG A 740 -30.07 21.66 -5.67
CA ARG A 740 -31.08 22.01 -4.66
C ARG A 740 -32.04 20.85 -4.43
N ALA A 741 -32.51 20.20 -5.49
CA ALA A 741 -33.39 19.04 -5.39
C ALA A 741 -32.74 17.88 -4.61
N ALA A 742 -31.48 17.56 -4.91
CA ALA A 742 -30.73 16.50 -4.23
C ALA A 742 -30.48 16.83 -2.74
N LEU A 743 -30.10 18.07 -2.41
CA LEU A 743 -29.89 18.50 -1.02
C LEU A 743 -31.20 18.52 -0.22
N GLN A 744 -32.30 18.96 -0.83
CA GLN A 744 -33.62 18.97 -0.20
C GLN A 744 -34.12 17.53 0.11
N LEU A 745 -33.87 16.59 -0.80
CA LEU A 745 -34.19 15.17 -0.56
C LEU A 745 -33.32 14.55 0.53
N LEU A 746 -32.08 15.02 0.70
CA LEU A 746 -31.18 14.59 1.78
C LEU A 746 -31.62 15.15 3.15
N GLU A 747 -31.95 16.44 3.22
CA GLU A 747 -32.40 17.11 4.45
C GLU A 747 -33.75 16.60 4.94
N SER A 748 -34.68 16.33 4.02
CA SER A 748 -35.97 15.69 4.36
C SER A 748 -35.84 14.22 4.78
N GLY A 749 -34.64 13.64 4.68
CA GLY A 749 -34.38 12.23 4.97
C GLY A 749 -34.93 11.25 3.94
N ALA A 750 -35.48 11.73 2.82
CA ALA A 750 -36.01 10.89 1.73
C ALA A 750 -34.90 10.10 1.02
N ALA A 751 -33.77 10.76 0.76
CA ALA A 751 -32.53 10.14 0.33
C ALA A 751 -31.58 10.03 1.53
N GLN A 752 -31.03 8.84 1.76
CA GLN A 752 -30.15 8.63 2.91
C GLN A 752 -28.71 9.11 2.63
N LEU A 753 -28.23 9.05 1.38
CA LEU A 753 -26.82 9.23 1.09
C LEU A 753 -26.56 10.33 0.05
N CYS A 754 -25.53 11.14 0.26
CA CYS A 754 -25.02 12.07 -0.74
C CYS A 754 -23.49 12.02 -0.85
N VAL A 755 -22.97 11.77 -2.04
CA VAL A 755 -21.52 11.80 -2.35
C VAL A 755 -21.16 13.15 -2.98
N ALA A 756 -20.42 14.00 -2.27
CA ALA A 756 -20.06 15.35 -2.74
C ALA A 756 -18.56 15.44 -3.08
N ALA A 757 -18.21 16.12 -4.17
CA ALA A 757 -16.82 16.48 -4.45
C ALA A 757 -16.29 17.49 -3.43
N ALA A 758 -15.00 17.40 -3.07
CA ALA A 758 -14.36 18.24 -2.06
C ALA A 758 -14.43 19.74 -2.36
N GLU A 759 -14.45 20.12 -3.65
CA GLU A 759 -14.67 21.50 -4.11
C GLU A 759 -15.99 22.11 -3.58
N LEU A 760 -16.97 21.26 -3.22
CA LEU A 760 -18.26 21.68 -2.68
C LEU A 760 -18.29 21.75 -1.15
N ALA A 761 -17.19 21.49 -0.44
CA ALA A 761 -17.16 21.45 1.03
C ALA A 761 -17.79 22.71 1.68
N TYR A 762 -17.51 23.87 1.10
CA TYR A 762 -18.09 25.13 1.54
C TYR A 762 -19.54 25.25 1.05
N ALA A 763 -19.82 25.06 -0.25
CA ALA A 763 -21.15 25.20 -0.86
C ALA A 763 -22.19 24.11 -0.49
N PHE A 764 -21.79 23.06 0.22
CA PHE A 764 -22.69 22.02 0.70
C PHE A 764 -23.47 22.52 1.92
N THR A 765 -24.77 22.77 1.77
CA THR A 765 -25.61 23.39 2.81
C THR A 765 -26.24 22.38 3.76
N ALA A 766 -26.48 21.15 3.30
CA ALA A 766 -27.16 20.15 4.10
C ALA A 766 -26.35 19.72 5.32
N HIS A 767 -27.05 19.55 6.44
CA HIS A 767 -26.49 18.94 7.63
C HIS A 767 -26.95 17.50 7.78
N VAL A 768 -26.03 16.62 8.13
CA VAL A 768 -26.25 15.16 8.14
C VAL A 768 -25.81 14.57 9.48
N HIS A 769 -26.24 13.36 9.83
CA HIS A 769 -25.77 12.70 11.05
C HIS A 769 -24.33 12.19 10.92
N THR A 770 -23.96 11.74 9.72
CA THR A 770 -22.63 11.18 9.49
C THR A 770 -21.93 11.84 8.31
N VAL A 771 -20.73 12.36 8.53
CA VAL A 771 -19.85 12.81 7.43
C VAL A 771 -18.70 11.84 7.27
N ILE A 772 -18.41 11.45 6.03
CA ILE A 772 -17.23 10.65 5.71
C ILE A 772 -16.38 11.45 4.74
N VAL A 773 -15.12 11.75 5.08
CA VAL A 773 -14.18 12.40 4.14
C VAL A 773 -13.25 11.32 3.60
N ALA A 774 -13.40 10.98 2.32
CA ALA A 774 -12.65 9.94 1.63
C ALA A 774 -11.40 10.54 0.98
N ASP A 775 -10.24 10.24 1.58
CA ASP A 775 -8.93 10.81 1.27
C ASP A 775 -8.82 12.31 1.59
N THR A 776 -7.61 12.78 1.88
CA THR A 776 -7.31 14.17 2.24
C THR A 776 -6.34 14.82 1.26
N SER A 777 -6.22 14.25 0.06
CA SER A 777 -5.29 14.68 -0.96
C SER A 777 -5.96 14.87 -2.31
N VAL A 778 -5.49 15.85 -3.06
CA VAL A 778 -5.95 16.18 -4.42
C VAL A 778 -4.75 16.22 -5.35
N TYR A 779 -4.93 15.67 -6.56
CA TYR A 779 -3.86 15.70 -7.55
C TYR A 779 -3.74 17.11 -8.14
N ASN A 780 -2.59 17.74 -7.95
CA ASN A 780 -2.26 19.01 -8.59
C ASN A 780 -1.60 18.73 -9.95
N GLY A 781 -2.33 18.99 -11.04
CA GLY A 781 -1.84 18.77 -12.39
C GLY A 781 -0.68 19.68 -12.83
N LYS A 782 -0.42 20.78 -12.12
CA LYS A 782 0.70 21.69 -12.41
C LYS A 782 2.02 21.19 -11.84
N LEU A 783 1.98 20.66 -10.62
CA LEU A 783 3.15 20.13 -9.91
C LEU A 783 3.30 18.61 -10.07
N HIS A 784 2.33 17.98 -10.72
CA HIS A 784 2.24 16.53 -10.92
C HIS A 784 2.32 15.67 -9.65
N CYS A 785 2.04 16.27 -8.50
CA CYS A 785 2.06 15.64 -7.19
C CYS A 785 0.66 15.67 -6.53
N TYR A 786 0.49 14.91 -5.45
CA TYR A 786 -0.71 14.99 -4.63
C TYR A 786 -0.48 16.02 -3.52
N GLU A 787 -1.31 17.07 -3.50
CA GLU A 787 -1.30 18.07 -2.44
C GLU A 787 -2.37 17.73 -1.41
N GLN A 788 -2.09 18.03 -0.15
CA GLN A 788 -3.08 17.88 0.91
C GLN A 788 -4.17 18.95 0.80
N TYR A 789 -5.37 18.62 1.26
CA TYR A 789 -6.37 19.65 1.50
C TYR A 789 -5.90 20.63 2.57
N PRO A 790 -6.24 21.92 2.42
CA PRO A 790 -6.15 22.85 3.52
C PRO A 790 -6.92 22.31 4.73
N VAL A 791 -6.31 22.39 5.91
CA VAL A 791 -6.91 21.94 7.18
C VAL A 791 -8.29 22.54 7.39
N THR A 792 -8.46 23.82 7.04
CA THR A 792 -9.71 24.56 7.13
C THR A 792 -10.82 23.93 6.29
N THR A 793 -10.48 23.42 5.11
CA THR A 793 -11.40 22.72 4.20
C THR A 793 -11.81 21.37 4.77
N VAL A 794 -10.87 20.63 5.35
CA VAL A 794 -11.16 19.37 6.06
C VAL A 794 -12.10 19.65 7.22
N LEU A 795 -11.77 20.58 8.12
CA LEU A 795 -12.62 20.99 9.25
C LEU A 795 -14.02 21.47 8.81
N GLN A 796 -14.13 22.11 7.65
CA GLN A 796 -15.41 22.49 7.06
C GLN A 796 -16.27 21.29 6.71
N MET A 797 -15.72 20.32 5.96
CA MET A 797 -16.43 19.10 5.57
C MET A 797 -16.97 18.38 6.80
N LEU A 798 -16.10 18.18 7.77
CA LEU A 798 -16.40 17.43 8.98
C LEU A 798 -17.46 18.13 9.79
N GLY A 799 -17.37 19.46 9.84
CA GLY A 799 -18.36 20.35 10.40
C GLY A 799 -19.79 20.13 9.89
N ARG A 800 -20.00 19.47 8.75
CA ARG A 800 -21.36 19.22 8.22
C ARG A 800 -22.14 18.13 8.94
N ALA A 801 -21.53 17.36 9.84
CA ALA A 801 -22.25 16.30 10.52
C ALA A 801 -23.25 16.80 11.60
N CYS A 802 -23.97 17.93 11.44
CA CYS A 802 -24.67 18.67 12.52
C CYS A 802 -26.18 18.66 12.54
N ARG A 803 -26.79 17.85 13.41
CA ARG A 803 -28.25 17.90 13.64
C ARG A 803 -28.59 17.97 15.13
N PRO A 804 -28.33 19.12 15.80
CA PRO A 804 -28.41 19.25 17.25
C PRO A 804 -29.84 19.12 17.80
N LEU A 805 -30.86 19.27 16.95
CA LEU A 805 -32.27 19.16 17.32
C LEU A 805 -32.83 17.74 17.15
N GLU A 806 -32.16 16.90 16.36
CA GLU A 806 -32.64 15.56 16.01
C GLU A 806 -31.78 14.45 16.62
N ASP A 807 -30.47 14.69 16.75
CA ASP A 807 -29.50 13.69 17.16
C ASP A 807 -28.77 14.11 18.45
N GLU A 808 -28.66 13.20 19.42
CA GLU A 808 -27.87 13.39 20.65
C GLU A 808 -26.35 13.43 20.39
N HIS A 809 -25.91 12.82 19.30
CA HIS A 809 -24.52 12.77 18.87
C HIS A 809 -24.46 12.67 17.35
N ALA A 810 -23.35 13.08 16.76
CA ALA A 810 -23.09 12.75 15.36
C ALA A 810 -21.61 12.44 15.12
N VAL A 811 -21.35 11.84 13.98
CA VAL A 811 -20.13 11.07 13.73
C VAL A 811 -19.48 11.60 12.46
N ALA A 812 -18.21 11.99 12.49
CA ALA A 812 -17.44 12.07 11.25
C ALA A 812 -16.28 11.07 11.22
N VAL A 813 -16.08 10.54 10.03
CA VAL A 813 -15.06 9.55 9.71
C VAL A 813 -14.17 10.18 8.66
N LEU A 814 -12.99 10.60 9.06
CA LEU A 814 -11.98 11.03 8.09
C LEU A 814 -11.21 9.79 7.62
N MET A 815 -10.89 9.74 6.34
CA MET A 815 -10.05 8.71 5.77
C MET A 815 -8.88 9.40 5.11
N CYS A 816 -7.68 9.20 5.62
CA CYS A 816 -6.45 9.85 5.15
C CYS A 816 -5.37 8.79 4.89
N ALA A 817 -4.18 9.19 4.45
CA ALA A 817 -3.02 8.30 4.41
C ALA A 817 -2.39 8.15 5.81
N GLN A 818 -1.67 7.05 6.07
CA GLN A 818 -1.15 6.71 7.40
C GLN A 818 -0.25 7.80 7.97
N HIS A 819 0.63 8.34 7.13
CA HIS A 819 1.60 9.36 7.49
C HIS A 819 0.92 10.71 7.85
N HIS A 820 -0.35 10.92 7.47
CA HIS A 820 -1.16 12.07 7.89
C HIS A 820 -2.03 11.80 9.12
N LYS A 821 -2.18 10.54 9.54
CA LYS A 821 -3.05 10.18 10.66
C LYS A 821 -2.61 10.86 11.95
N THR A 822 -1.32 10.84 12.24
CA THR A 822 -0.74 11.49 13.43
C THR A 822 -0.92 13.00 13.37
N PHE A 823 -0.69 13.62 12.20
CA PHE A 823 -0.95 15.03 11.96
C PHE A 823 -2.39 15.40 12.28
N PHE A 824 -3.38 14.77 11.63
CA PHE A 824 -4.79 15.06 11.88
C PHE A 824 -5.20 14.72 13.32
N THR A 825 -4.78 13.60 13.89
CA THR A 825 -5.12 13.25 15.29
C THR A 825 -4.66 14.33 16.25
N LYS A 826 -3.45 14.86 16.08
CA LYS A 826 -2.92 15.94 16.91
C LYS A 826 -3.68 17.25 16.68
N LEU A 827 -3.86 17.62 15.41
CA LEU A 827 -4.51 18.85 14.97
C LEU A 827 -5.98 18.99 15.39
N LEU A 828 -6.67 17.86 15.57
CA LEU A 828 -8.10 17.84 15.89
C LEU A 828 -8.36 17.81 17.39
N ASN A 829 -7.37 17.34 18.16
CA ASN A 829 -7.40 17.37 19.61
C ASN A 829 -6.83 18.69 20.15
N ASP A 830 -5.82 19.26 19.48
CA ASP A 830 -5.17 20.50 19.86
C ASP A 830 -5.72 21.71 19.10
N CYS A 831 -5.58 22.92 19.65
CA CYS A 831 -5.94 24.15 18.95
C CYS A 831 -4.99 24.40 17.75
N LEU A 832 -5.54 24.86 16.63
CA LEU A 832 -4.76 25.18 15.43
C LEU A 832 -3.84 26.39 15.68
N PRO A 833 -2.51 26.26 15.55
CA PRO A 833 -1.63 27.42 15.51
C PRO A 833 -1.85 28.19 14.20
N LEU A 834 -2.06 29.49 14.31
CA LEU A 834 -2.24 30.39 13.17
C LEU A 834 -0.99 31.24 12.98
N GLU A 835 -0.43 31.21 11.78
CA GLU A 835 0.72 32.01 11.38
C GLU A 835 0.35 32.94 10.22
N SER A 836 1.11 34.03 10.07
CA SER A 836 0.91 34.99 8.99
C SER A 836 1.68 34.56 7.74
N HIS A 837 1.08 34.76 6.57
CA HIS A 837 1.73 34.61 5.25
C HIS A 837 1.81 35.94 4.49
N LEU A 838 1.68 37.06 5.21
CA LEU A 838 1.70 38.40 4.62
C LEU A 838 3.06 38.73 3.99
N ASP A 839 4.15 38.17 4.52
CA ASP A 839 5.52 38.32 4.03
C ASP A 839 5.68 37.89 2.56
N HIS A 840 5.03 36.80 2.14
CA HIS A 840 5.07 36.34 0.75
C HIS A 840 4.30 37.23 -0.24
N ARG A 841 3.34 38.03 0.25
CA ARG A 841 2.45 38.87 -0.56
C ARG A 841 2.49 40.35 -0.19
N LEU A 842 3.54 40.77 0.51
CA LEU A 842 3.63 42.12 1.08
C LEU A 842 3.65 43.21 0.01
N HIS A 843 4.21 42.91 -1.17
CA HIS A 843 4.37 43.85 -2.29
C HIS A 843 3.04 44.46 -2.75
N ASP A 844 1.98 43.66 -2.86
CA ASP A 844 0.66 44.14 -3.30
C ASP A 844 0.05 45.12 -2.30
N HIS A 845 0.10 44.78 -1.02
CA HIS A 845 -0.42 45.61 0.07
C HIS A 845 0.38 46.89 0.23
N MET A 846 1.71 46.81 0.22
CA MET A 846 2.57 48.00 0.28
C MET A 846 2.29 48.94 -0.89
N ASN A 847 2.17 48.42 -2.11
CA ASN A 847 1.85 49.24 -3.28
C ASN A 847 0.49 49.94 -3.12
N ALA A 848 -0.54 49.23 -2.65
CA ALA A 848 -1.85 49.82 -2.41
C ALA A 848 -1.81 50.94 -1.36
N GLU A 849 -1.11 50.72 -0.25
CA GLU A 849 -1.01 51.69 0.86
C GLU A 849 -0.12 52.90 0.52
N ILE A 850 0.87 52.74 -0.37
CA ILE A 850 1.64 53.85 -0.94
C ILE A 850 0.74 54.71 -1.84
N VAL A 851 -0.11 54.08 -2.65
CA VAL A 851 -1.05 54.79 -3.54
C VAL A 851 -2.10 55.58 -2.74
N THR A 852 -2.58 55.03 -1.62
CA THR A 852 -3.50 55.75 -0.71
C THR A 852 -2.81 56.78 0.16
N LYS A 853 -1.47 56.91 0.07
CA LYS A 853 -0.62 57.76 0.91
C LYS A 853 -0.70 57.45 2.41
N THR A 854 -1.03 56.20 2.74
CA THR A 854 -0.86 55.69 4.11
C THR A 854 0.61 55.48 4.42
N ILE A 855 1.40 55.08 3.41
CA ILE A 855 2.85 54.92 3.47
C ILE A 855 3.50 55.96 2.56
N GLU A 856 4.09 57.01 3.13
CA GLU A 856 4.78 58.05 2.35
C GLU A 856 6.30 57.84 2.34
N ASN A 857 6.84 57.20 3.37
CA ASN A 857 8.26 56.92 3.50
C ASN A 857 8.54 55.51 4.08
N LYS A 858 9.82 55.12 4.14
CA LYS A 858 10.22 53.79 4.62
C LYS A 858 9.87 53.56 6.09
N GLN A 859 9.91 54.59 6.94
CA GLN A 859 9.53 54.46 8.34
C GLN A 859 8.03 54.16 8.47
N ASP A 860 7.19 54.83 7.69
CA ASP A 860 5.75 54.56 7.66
C ASP A 860 5.45 53.12 7.23
N ALA A 861 6.26 52.54 6.33
CA ALA A 861 6.13 51.14 5.94
C ALA A 861 6.47 50.18 7.08
N VAL A 862 7.49 50.50 7.88
CA VAL A 862 7.83 49.73 9.10
C VAL A 862 6.72 49.87 10.13
N ASP A 863 6.21 51.08 10.33
CA ASP A 863 5.13 51.37 11.26
C ASP A 863 3.86 50.63 10.83
N TYR A 864 3.51 50.63 9.54
CA TYR A 864 2.42 49.84 8.97
C TYR A 864 2.54 48.35 9.31
N LEU A 865 3.73 47.77 9.19
CA LEU A 865 3.97 46.38 9.54
C LEU A 865 3.69 46.09 11.02
N THR A 866 3.90 47.05 11.94
CA THR A 866 3.63 46.84 13.37
C THR A 866 2.15 46.61 13.70
N TRP A 867 1.23 47.07 12.84
CA TRP A 867 -0.21 46.86 12.98
C TRP A 867 -0.67 45.46 12.56
N THR A 868 0.18 44.73 11.83
CA THR A 868 -0.18 43.46 11.21
C THR A 868 -0.10 42.28 12.19
N PHE A 869 -0.77 41.19 11.83
CA PHE A 869 -0.61 39.92 12.53
C PHE A 869 0.80 39.33 12.36
N LEU A 870 1.49 39.65 11.25
CA LEU A 870 2.88 39.23 11.01
C LEU A 870 3.79 39.73 12.13
N TYR A 871 3.74 41.01 12.49
CA TYR A 871 4.57 41.57 13.56
C TYR A 871 4.33 40.89 14.91
N ARG A 872 3.07 40.60 15.25
CA ARG A 872 2.72 39.87 16.48
C ARG A 872 3.25 38.43 16.50
N ARG A 873 3.36 37.77 15.34
CA ARG A 873 3.85 36.39 15.23
C ARG A 873 5.35 36.28 15.10
N LEU A 874 6.02 37.25 14.48
CA LEU A 874 7.48 37.28 14.32
C LEU A 874 8.21 37.17 15.66
N THR A 875 7.70 37.78 16.73
CA THR A 875 8.31 37.69 18.07
C THR A 875 8.01 36.37 18.79
N GLN A 876 6.90 35.72 18.44
CA GLN A 876 6.40 34.50 19.09
C GLN A 876 6.91 33.22 18.41
N ASN A 877 7.18 33.28 17.11
CA ASN A 877 7.69 32.19 16.31
C ASN A 877 8.64 32.69 15.18
N PRO A 878 9.84 33.18 15.54
CA PRO A 878 10.74 33.86 14.60
C PRO A 878 11.34 32.97 13.50
N ASN A 879 11.35 31.65 13.70
CA ASN A 879 11.92 30.70 12.75
C ASN A 879 10.92 30.24 11.67
N TYR A 880 9.63 30.54 11.84
CA TYR A 880 8.59 30.25 10.84
C TYR A 880 8.72 31.19 9.66
#